data_AF-Q6F0Q3-F1
#
_entry.id   AF-Q6F0Q3-F1
#
_cell.length_a   1.000
_cell.length_b   1.000
_cell.length_c   1.000
_cell.angle_alpha   90.00
_cell.angle_beta   90.00
_cell.angle_gamma   90.00
#
_symmetry.space_group_name_H-M   'P 1'
#
loop_
_entity.id
_entity.type
_entity.pdbx_description
1 polymer ?
#
loop_
_entity_poly.entity_id
_entity_poly.type
_entity_poly.pdbx_seq_one_letter_code
_entity_poly.pdbx_strand_id
1 'polypeptide(L)'
;MQPEATNATENIVIKTSARTSVWSALVGVAISLTNTIIQILMIYWILSAYGTEFNGFVRISMSIAIIGGTCEGALGITTVILMAKPIMEKDWITANESFSTAKRKYRNKLWRGLIFVTLISILYPLEIALAPHFLQGDPITTSITGPIIKDGMDPITIHLWELGFVCFFFGFKQVVSSSIFGIYENVLEADKQNYLRRAIILFTDVIVYMLIISLLSYINFKGIHISPVLVFLPIVIYPFIRGFMIMVYVKRKYPWIKFYSDFNDHNLVRKSSKLFFSSLGINTLMNADIIILLIVLGASGLKTTSMLSIYMIVGINIRIIMLNFIVSFREFFISQILREGRIEWKTYTNYELYTYIVAAFSFVMISILTPFVATGLFGNVIAKDFDGTEASAIYQAEALKYIFSGQEFSILFGLSTSAIIIVQGQYVLVQAKGIEKRTTKWLNLIATWYVVTEAITLVLIYFFAFNSGDKPNWIPNIIRYFYIIKLIFMMIAYFFLWSFTWTHITYNSSLKNVIPNFIFLLVPVISTSLFIKYGLSQFALIKINIATTEAGTISVIVDSISIPTIVSVLAITGITSLPICIILPLIFRPKIGLNIIVNLPIVKQIIQKNSSKLKIARFIDAGINAEEESNQNDQIMKSLYDQIEENNEIINDENYFEKRYKYKNTPKVYTLKPTETTVAKVKTKK
;
A
#
# COMPACT_ATOMS: atom_id res chain seq x y z
N MET A 1 -22.51 -18.14 -51.38
CA MET A 1 -23.41 -18.68 -50.33
C MET A 1 -22.54 -19.24 -49.22
N GLN A 2 -22.59 -18.62 -48.04
CA GLN A 2 -22.01 -19.16 -46.81
C GLN A 2 -22.71 -20.47 -46.44
N PRO A 3 -22.01 -21.35 -45.73
CA PRO A 3 -22.43 -21.59 -44.36
C PRO A 3 -21.29 -21.42 -43.36
N GLU A 4 -21.68 -20.89 -42.20
CA GLU A 4 -20.91 -20.76 -40.97
C GLU A 4 -20.48 -22.15 -40.46
N ALA A 5 -19.22 -22.26 -40.03
CA ALA A 5 -18.76 -23.34 -39.17
C ALA A 5 -17.98 -22.70 -38.01
N THR A 6 -18.75 -22.31 -37.01
CA THR A 6 -18.34 -21.99 -35.66
C THR A 6 -17.83 -23.25 -34.95
N ASN A 7 -16.91 -23.01 -34.00
CA ASN A 7 -16.55 -23.88 -32.87
C ASN A 7 -15.61 -25.08 -33.12
N ALA A 8 -14.30 -24.83 -33.02
CA ALA A 8 -13.34 -25.81 -32.45
C ALA A 8 -12.03 -25.11 -32.06
N THR A 9 -12.10 -24.18 -31.10
CA THR A 9 -10.94 -23.81 -30.28
C THR A 9 -11.35 -23.98 -28.83
N GLU A 10 -11.34 -25.23 -28.36
CA GLU A 10 -11.22 -25.52 -26.93
C GLU A 10 -9.84 -25.06 -26.48
N ASN A 11 -9.75 -23.75 -26.26
CA ASN A 11 -8.79 -23.19 -25.33
C ASN A 11 -9.00 -23.92 -24.01
N ILE A 12 -7.96 -24.56 -23.49
CA ILE A 12 -7.88 -24.96 -22.09
C ILE A 12 -7.84 -23.66 -21.28
N VAL A 13 -9.01 -23.06 -21.10
CA VAL A 13 -9.25 -21.85 -20.32
C VAL A 13 -9.35 -22.30 -18.87
N ILE A 14 -8.28 -22.10 -18.10
CA ILE A 14 -8.44 -22.00 -16.66
C ILE A 14 -9.34 -20.78 -16.44
N LYS A 15 -10.62 -21.01 -16.09
CA LYS A 15 -11.54 -19.99 -15.57
C LYS A 15 -10.91 -19.40 -14.30
N THR A 16 -10.03 -18.42 -14.42
CA THR A 16 -9.66 -17.57 -13.28
C THR A 16 -10.87 -16.70 -12.98
N SER A 17 -11.71 -17.22 -12.09
CA SER A 17 -12.91 -16.56 -11.59
C SER A 17 -12.52 -15.29 -10.83
N ALA A 18 -13.31 -14.22 -11.00
CA ALA A 18 -13.26 -13.02 -10.15
C ALA A 18 -13.23 -13.36 -8.64
N ARG A 19 -13.70 -14.56 -8.25
CA ARG A 19 -13.63 -15.13 -6.90
C ARG A 19 -12.21 -15.22 -6.32
N THR A 20 -11.18 -15.55 -7.11
CA THR A 20 -9.80 -15.63 -6.60
C THR A 20 -9.22 -14.24 -6.33
N SER A 21 -9.56 -13.26 -7.17
CA SER A 21 -9.19 -11.85 -6.96
C SER A 21 -9.88 -11.26 -5.73
N VAL A 22 -11.18 -11.54 -5.54
CA VAL A 22 -11.95 -11.12 -4.35
C VAL A 22 -11.39 -11.76 -3.08
N TRP A 23 -11.05 -13.05 -3.10
CA TRP A 23 -10.44 -13.72 -1.94
C TRP A 23 -9.07 -13.13 -1.58
N SER A 24 -8.24 -12.87 -2.59
CA SER A 24 -6.94 -12.20 -2.41
C SER A 24 -7.11 -10.79 -1.81
N ALA A 25 -8.12 -10.04 -2.26
CA ALA A 25 -8.46 -8.73 -1.71
C ALA A 25 -8.90 -8.83 -0.25
N LEU A 26 -9.78 -9.79 0.11
CA LEU A 26 -10.24 -10.00 1.49
C LEU A 26 -9.08 -10.36 2.42
N VAL A 27 -8.20 -11.27 2.00
CA VAL A 27 -6.98 -11.60 2.75
C VAL A 27 -6.09 -10.36 2.88
N GLY A 28 -5.95 -9.56 1.83
CA GLY A 28 -5.24 -8.28 1.86
C GLY A 28 -5.81 -7.28 2.85
N VAL A 29 -7.14 -7.19 2.95
CA VAL A 29 -7.84 -6.34 3.93
C VAL A 29 -7.58 -6.84 5.35
N ALA A 30 -7.73 -8.15 5.61
CA ALA A 30 -7.47 -8.72 6.93
C ALA A 30 -6.04 -8.45 7.41
N ILE A 31 -5.06 -8.64 6.52
CA ILE A 31 -3.64 -8.38 6.81
C ILE A 31 -3.39 -6.90 7.07
N SER A 32 -4.03 -6.01 6.32
CA SER A 32 -3.89 -4.57 6.52
C SER A 32 -4.50 -4.14 7.84
N LEU A 33 -5.64 -4.72 8.25
CA LEU A 33 -6.27 -4.47 9.54
C LEU A 33 -5.37 -4.94 10.70
N THR A 34 -4.82 -6.15 10.63
CA THR A 34 -3.90 -6.63 11.67
C THR A 34 -2.65 -5.76 11.76
N ASN A 35 -2.07 -5.37 10.62
CA ASN A 35 -0.94 -4.44 10.59
C ASN A 35 -1.29 -3.07 11.16
N THR A 36 -2.52 -2.59 10.96
CA THR A 36 -3.01 -1.35 11.56
C THR A 36 -3.05 -1.45 13.09
N ILE A 37 -3.55 -2.56 13.62
CA ILE A 37 -3.60 -2.80 15.07
C ILE A 37 -2.18 -2.81 15.66
N ILE A 38 -1.26 -3.56 15.03
CA ILE A 38 0.15 -3.61 15.46
C ILE A 38 0.77 -2.21 15.45
N GLN A 39 0.54 -1.43 14.40
CA GLN A 39 1.05 -0.07 14.27
C GLN A 39 0.51 0.88 15.34
N ILE A 40 -0.79 0.83 15.63
CA ILE A 40 -1.42 1.65 16.68
C ILE A 40 -0.84 1.29 18.05
N LEU A 41 -0.73 -0.01 18.36
CA LEU A 41 -0.12 -0.49 19.60
C LEU A 41 1.33 -0.02 19.70
N MET A 42 2.13 -0.23 18.65
CA MET A 42 3.52 0.20 18.60
C MET A 42 3.69 1.69 18.92
N ILE A 43 2.89 2.57 18.30
CA ILE A 43 2.93 4.01 18.61
C ILE A 43 2.63 4.26 20.07
N TYR A 44 1.53 3.70 20.60
CA TYR A 44 1.12 3.93 21.98
C TYR A 44 2.23 3.55 22.97
N TRP A 45 2.81 2.36 22.80
CA TRP A 45 3.88 1.87 23.66
C TRP A 45 5.18 2.66 23.51
N ILE A 46 5.52 3.12 22.29
CA ILE A 46 6.70 3.99 22.06
C ILE A 46 6.50 5.36 22.70
N LEU A 47 5.34 6.02 22.52
CA LEU A 47 5.09 7.32 23.14
C LEU A 47 5.16 7.21 24.66
N SER A 48 4.56 6.18 25.24
CA SER A 48 4.57 6.00 26.69
C SER A 48 5.97 5.69 27.23
N ALA A 49 6.84 5.03 26.45
CA ALA A 49 8.16 4.60 26.91
C ALA A 49 9.27 5.63 26.63
N TYR A 50 9.19 6.39 25.53
CA TYR A 50 10.28 7.24 25.05
C TYR A 50 9.84 8.65 24.61
N GLY A 51 8.54 8.94 24.65
CA GLY A 51 8.00 10.28 24.36
C GLY A 51 7.71 10.55 22.89
N THR A 52 7.19 11.75 22.64
CA THR A 52 6.71 12.19 21.33
C THR A 52 7.85 12.44 20.34
N GLU A 53 8.98 13.04 20.75
CA GLU A 53 10.12 13.29 19.86
C GLU A 53 10.73 12.01 19.30
N PHE A 54 10.99 11.03 20.17
CA PHE A 54 11.53 9.73 19.76
C PHE A 54 10.53 8.98 18.87
N ASN A 55 9.22 9.06 19.15
CA ASN A 55 8.23 8.52 18.24
C ASN A 55 8.31 9.20 16.86
N GLY A 56 8.40 10.52 16.79
CA GLY A 56 8.58 11.26 15.54
C GLY A 56 9.78 10.74 14.74
N PHE A 57 10.92 10.57 15.41
CA PHE A 57 12.14 10.01 14.84
C PHE A 57 11.95 8.61 14.24
N VAL A 58 11.32 7.69 14.98
CA VAL A 58 11.05 6.32 14.51
C VAL A 58 10.17 6.34 13.25
N ARG A 59 9.18 7.23 13.19
CA ARG A 59 8.23 7.32 12.07
C ARG A 59 8.87 7.88 10.80
N ILE A 60 9.78 8.84 10.94
CA ILE A 60 10.58 9.34 9.81
C ILE A 60 11.56 8.26 9.34
N SER A 61 12.23 7.56 10.26
CA SER A 61 13.12 6.44 9.92
C SER A 61 12.40 5.34 9.13
N MET A 62 11.18 4.97 9.54
CA MET A 62 10.33 4.04 8.79
C MET A 62 10.00 4.59 7.39
N SER A 63 9.64 5.86 7.27
CA SER A 63 9.28 6.51 5.99
C SER A 63 10.47 6.53 5.01
N ILE A 64 11.65 6.90 5.49
CA ILE A 64 12.89 6.90 4.69
C ILE A 64 13.22 5.46 4.24
N ALA A 65 13.10 4.48 5.14
CA ALA A 65 13.30 3.07 4.79
C ALA A 65 12.32 2.61 3.69
N ILE A 66 11.05 3.00 3.75
CA ILE A 66 10.04 2.67 2.72
C ILE A 66 10.42 3.26 1.36
N ILE A 67 10.84 4.52 1.29
CA ILE A 67 11.31 5.14 0.05
C ILE A 67 12.53 4.39 -0.49
N GLY A 68 13.49 4.05 0.37
CA GLY A 68 14.61 3.18 0.00
C GLY A 68 14.15 1.85 -0.61
N GLY A 69 13.16 1.20 0.00
CA GLY A 69 12.56 -0.06 -0.48
C GLY A 69 11.83 0.04 -1.82
N THR A 70 11.23 1.19 -2.15
CA THR A 70 10.59 1.39 -3.46
C THR A 70 11.59 1.32 -4.62
N CYS A 71 12.87 1.60 -4.36
CA CYS A 71 13.96 1.44 -5.33
C CYS A 71 14.14 -0.01 -5.82
N GLU A 72 13.70 -0.97 -5.01
CA GLU A 72 13.77 -2.40 -5.29
C GLU A 72 12.43 -2.93 -5.82
N GLY A 73 11.32 -2.29 -5.45
CA GLY A 73 9.97 -2.61 -5.95
C GLY A 73 9.88 -2.59 -7.48
N ALA A 74 10.57 -1.66 -8.15
CA ALA A 74 10.61 -1.60 -9.62
C ALA A 74 11.27 -2.84 -10.27
N LEU A 75 12.32 -3.39 -9.64
CA LEU A 75 12.91 -4.66 -10.07
C LEU A 75 11.93 -5.80 -9.85
N GLY A 76 11.26 -5.84 -8.70
CA GLY A 76 10.28 -6.88 -8.39
C GLY A 76 9.10 -6.91 -9.35
N ILE A 77 8.47 -5.76 -9.59
CA ILE A 77 7.33 -5.63 -10.53
C ILE A 77 7.75 -6.09 -11.94
N THR A 78 8.93 -5.67 -12.41
CA THR A 78 9.43 -6.09 -13.73
C THR A 78 9.64 -7.59 -13.80
N THR A 79 10.23 -8.18 -12.75
CA THR A 79 10.43 -9.63 -12.65
C THR A 79 9.09 -10.37 -12.66
N VAL A 80 8.09 -9.91 -11.90
CA VAL A 80 6.74 -10.50 -11.89
C VAL A 80 6.13 -10.48 -13.30
N ILE A 81 6.16 -9.33 -13.98
CA ILE A 81 5.57 -9.18 -15.32
C ILE A 81 6.27 -10.10 -16.34
N LEU A 82 7.60 -10.17 -16.30
CA LEU A 82 8.38 -11.00 -17.24
C LEU A 82 8.31 -12.48 -16.93
N MET A 83 8.08 -12.88 -15.67
CA MET A 83 7.92 -14.28 -15.28
C MET A 83 6.49 -14.78 -15.43
N ALA A 84 5.48 -13.92 -15.31
CA ALA A 84 4.07 -14.33 -15.34
C ALA A 84 3.71 -15.07 -16.65
N LYS A 85 4.12 -14.55 -17.80
CA LYS A 85 3.84 -15.17 -19.11
C LYS A 85 4.55 -16.52 -19.29
N PRO A 86 5.89 -16.64 -19.11
CA PRO A 86 6.58 -17.93 -19.18
C PRO A 86 6.04 -18.99 -18.22
N ILE A 87 5.67 -18.61 -16.98
CA ILE A 87 5.06 -19.55 -16.02
C ILE A 87 3.71 -20.07 -16.54
N MET A 88 2.88 -19.19 -17.11
CA MET A 88 1.60 -19.58 -17.70
C MET A 88 1.78 -20.49 -18.93
N GLU A 89 2.81 -20.25 -19.73
CA GLU A 89 3.14 -21.03 -20.93
C GLU A 89 3.99 -22.29 -20.63
N LYS A 90 4.33 -22.53 -19.35
CA LYS A 90 5.23 -23.61 -18.89
C LYS A 90 6.64 -23.57 -19.52
N ASP A 91 7.09 -22.39 -19.96
CA ASP A 91 8.46 -22.17 -20.44
C ASP A 91 9.39 -21.90 -19.25
N TRP A 92 9.93 -22.98 -18.69
CA TRP A 92 10.81 -22.93 -17.52
C TRP A 92 12.19 -22.30 -17.81
N ILE A 93 12.64 -22.30 -19.07
CA ILE A 93 13.96 -21.78 -19.43
C ILE A 93 13.93 -20.26 -19.35
N THR A 94 12.95 -19.64 -20.02
CA THR A 94 12.77 -18.18 -20.02
C THR A 94 12.43 -17.67 -18.60
N ALA A 95 11.65 -18.44 -17.82
CA ALA A 95 11.39 -18.13 -16.43
C ALA A 95 12.68 -18.15 -15.58
N ASN A 96 13.56 -19.14 -15.78
CA ASN A 96 14.85 -19.23 -15.11
C ASN A 96 15.85 -18.16 -15.54
N GLU A 97 15.79 -17.70 -16.79
CA GLU A 97 16.59 -16.57 -17.29
C GLU A 97 16.22 -15.27 -16.54
N SER A 98 14.91 -14.99 -16.45
CA SER A 98 14.39 -13.85 -15.69
C SER A 98 14.75 -13.94 -14.20
N PHE A 99 14.56 -15.12 -13.59
CA PHE A 99 14.88 -15.38 -12.19
C PHE A 99 16.37 -15.17 -11.89
N SER A 100 17.26 -15.75 -12.70
CA SER A 100 18.71 -15.70 -12.49
C SER A 100 19.25 -14.28 -12.67
N THR A 101 18.78 -13.58 -13.70
CA THR A 101 19.15 -12.18 -13.95
C THR A 101 18.73 -11.28 -12.79
N ALA A 102 17.50 -11.43 -12.32
CA ALA A 102 16.98 -10.65 -11.21
C ALA A 102 17.71 -10.97 -9.90
N LYS A 103 17.95 -12.24 -9.57
CA LYS A 103 18.72 -12.66 -8.38
C LYS A 103 20.12 -12.05 -8.34
N ARG A 104 20.83 -12.01 -9.48
CA ARG A 104 22.14 -11.35 -9.59
C ARG A 104 22.05 -9.86 -9.31
N LYS A 105 21.04 -9.17 -9.88
CA LYS A 105 20.84 -7.73 -9.69
C LYS A 105 20.46 -7.38 -8.26
N TYR A 106 19.62 -8.19 -7.62
CA TYR A 106 19.28 -8.05 -6.20
C TYR A 106 20.52 -8.15 -5.31
N ARG A 107 21.40 -9.15 -5.53
CA ARG A 107 22.66 -9.28 -4.79
C ARG A 107 23.59 -8.07 -4.98
N ASN A 108 23.68 -7.52 -6.19
CA ASN A 108 24.49 -6.32 -6.43
C ASN A 108 23.89 -5.06 -5.81
N LYS A 109 22.56 -4.99 -5.65
CA LYS A 109 21.87 -3.89 -4.98
C LYS A 109 22.02 -3.94 -3.47
N LEU A 110 22.16 -5.13 -2.86
CA LEU A 110 22.32 -5.30 -1.41
C LEU A 110 23.41 -4.39 -0.83
N TRP A 111 24.63 -4.46 -1.35
CA TRP A 111 25.75 -3.66 -0.85
C TRP A 111 25.54 -2.16 -1.02
N ARG A 112 24.99 -1.75 -2.17
CA ARG A 112 24.67 -0.32 -2.42
C ARG A 112 23.59 0.18 -1.48
N GLY A 113 22.56 -0.63 -1.23
CA GLY A 113 21.49 -0.34 -0.30
C GLY A 113 21.99 -0.24 1.14
N LEU A 114 22.86 -1.16 1.58
CA LEU A 114 23.45 -1.13 2.92
C LEU A 114 24.34 0.11 3.13
N ILE A 115 25.17 0.48 2.14
CA ILE A 115 25.97 1.72 2.20
C ILE A 115 25.05 2.93 2.33
N PHE A 116 24.00 3.00 1.53
CA PHE A 116 23.04 4.11 1.55
C PHE A 116 22.28 4.21 2.88
N VAL A 117 21.81 3.08 3.42
CA VAL A 117 21.16 3.02 4.74
C VAL A 117 22.13 3.45 5.85
N THR A 118 23.38 3.01 5.80
CA THR A 118 24.40 3.40 6.78
C THR A 118 24.64 4.91 6.74
N LEU A 119 24.75 5.48 5.54
CA LEU A 119 24.91 6.92 5.36
C LEU A 119 23.69 7.71 5.89
N ILE A 120 22.47 7.28 5.57
CA ILE A 120 21.25 7.89 6.11
C ILE A 120 21.19 7.79 7.64
N SER A 121 21.57 6.65 8.21
CA SER A 121 21.54 6.45 9.66
C SER A 121 22.50 7.35 10.43
N ILE A 122 23.50 7.93 9.75
CA ILE A 122 24.41 8.92 10.31
C ILE A 122 23.89 10.34 10.03
N LEU A 123 23.49 10.63 8.79
CA LEU A 123 23.05 11.97 8.38
C LEU A 123 21.77 12.41 9.09
N TYR A 124 20.81 11.50 9.27
CA TYR A 124 19.50 11.88 9.81
C TYR A 124 19.56 12.28 11.31
N PRO A 125 20.18 11.52 12.22
CA PRO A 125 20.40 11.99 13.59
C PRO A 125 21.27 13.26 13.67
N LEU A 126 22.23 13.42 12.75
CA LEU A 126 23.09 14.60 12.69
C LEU A 126 22.32 15.86 12.28
N GLU A 127 21.37 15.74 11.35
CA GLU A 127 20.43 16.81 11.01
C GLU A 127 19.67 17.29 12.25
N ILE A 128 19.23 16.37 13.11
CA ILE A 128 18.50 16.68 14.34
C ILE A 128 19.35 17.49 15.33
N ALA A 129 20.63 17.16 15.47
CA ALA A 129 21.52 17.91 16.37
C ALA A 129 21.94 19.28 15.83
N LEU A 130 22.08 19.40 14.51
CA LEU A 130 22.62 20.60 13.87
C LEU A 130 21.55 21.61 13.43
N ALA A 131 20.37 21.14 13.00
CA ALA A 131 19.28 22.01 12.55
C ALA A 131 18.87 23.07 13.58
N PRO A 132 18.69 22.78 14.90
CA PRO A 132 18.37 23.82 15.88
C PRO A 132 19.49 24.85 16.02
N HIS A 133 20.75 24.42 15.94
CA HIS A 133 21.89 25.33 15.99
C HIS A 133 21.91 26.32 14.82
N PHE A 134 21.67 25.84 13.59
CA PHE A 134 21.68 26.68 12.40
C PHE A 134 20.42 27.54 12.21
N LEU A 135 19.26 27.07 12.68
CA LEU A 135 17.98 27.74 12.46
C LEU A 135 17.56 28.66 13.63
N GLN A 136 17.87 28.26 14.86
CA GLN A 136 17.37 28.91 16.08
C GLN A 136 18.49 29.50 16.94
N GLY A 137 19.76 29.17 16.64
CA GLY A 137 20.93 29.64 17.41
C GLY A 137 21.14 28.89 18.72
N ASP A 138 20.43 27.79 18.93
CA ASP A 138 20.48 26.97 20.13
C ASP A 138 21.80 26.18 20.25
N PRO A 139 22.22 25.78 21.46
CA PRO A 139 23.37 24.89 21.64
C PRO A 139 23.13 23.54 20.94
N ILE A 140 24.21 22.93 20.46
CA ILE A 140 24.16 21.61 19.79
C ILE A 140 23.60 20.58 20.77
N THR A 141 22.42 20.03 20.46
CA THR A 141 21.76 19.01 21.27
C THR A 141 22.33 17.64 20.95
N THR A 142 23.01 17.00 21.91
CA THR A 142 23.63 15.67 21.73
C THR A 142 22.73 14.51 22.20
N SER A 143 21.57 14.83 22.79
CA SER A 143 20.60 13.86 23.29
C SER A 143 19.19 14.42 23.20
N ILE A 144 18.23 13.51 23.02
CA ILE A 144 16.80 13.78 23.12
C ILE A 144 16.33 13.38 24.52
N THR A 145 15.49 14.20 25.14
CA THR A 145 14.92 13.95 26.46
C THR A 145 13.54 13.31 26.30
N GLY A 146 13.34 12.15 26.93
CA GLY A 146 12.08 11.41 26.96
C GLY A 146 11.33 11.60 28.30
N PRO A 147 10.15 10.97 28.43
CA PRO A 147 9.24 11.20 29.56
C PRO A 147 9.79 10.60 30.86
N ILE A 148 9.36 11.18 31.98
CA ILE A 148 9.62 10.63 33.31
C ILE A 148 8.69 9.42 33.50
N ILE A 149 9.28 8.21 33.54
CA ILE A 149 8.53 6.94 33.64
C ILE A 149 7.96 6.74 35.06
N LYS A 150 8.67 7.22 36.08
CA LYS A 150 8.28 7.08 37.49
C LYS A 150 8.65 8.34 38.27
N ASP A 151 7.72 8.83 39.10
CA ASP A 151 7.93 10.01 39.93
C ASP A 151 9.18 9.84 40.80
N GLY A 152 10.11 10.80 40.71
CA GLY A 152 11.42 10.77 41.40
C GLY A 152 12.59 10.22 40.59
N MET A 153 12.42 9.95 39.29
CA MET A 153 13.47 9.52 38.36
C MET A 153 13.78 10.62 37.34
N ASP A 154 15.05 10.76 36.95
CA ASP A 154 15.45 11.70 35.90
C ASP A 154 14.80 11.31 34.55
N PRO A 155 14.48 12.29 33.70
CA PRO A 155 13.93 12.01 32.38
C PRO A 155 14.91 11.19 31.55
N ILE A 156 14.37 10.30 30.70
CA ILE A 156 15.18 9.39 29.87
C ILE A 156 16.03 10.23 28.92
N THR A 157 17.33 10.07 28.93
CA THR A 157 18.20 10.68 27.92
C THR A 157 18.53 9.66 26.84
N ILE A 158 18.18 9.96 25.60
CA ILE A 158 18.45 9.12 24.42
C ILE A 158 19.59 9.76 23.64
N HIS A 159 20.70 9.04 23.49
CA HIS A 159 21.87 9.58 22.80
C HIS A 159 21.75 9.51 21.28
N LEU A 160 22.44 10.41 20.58
CA LEU A 160 22.39 10.50 19.12
C LEU A 160 22.85 9.22 18.38
N TRP A 161 23.81 8.50 18.95
CA TRP A 161 24.29 7.23 18.40
C TRP A 161 23.22 6.12 18.50
N GLU A 162 22.36 6.15 19.54
CA GLU A 162 21.25 5.21 19.70
C GLU A 162 20.18 5.43 18.62
N LEU A 163 19.88 6.71 18.33
CA LEU A 163 19.00 7.10 17.22
C LEU A 163 19.54 6.56 15.89
N GLY A 164 20.85 6.69 15.65
CA GLY A 164 21.51 6.15 14.45
C GLY A 164 21.30 4.65 14.30
N PHE A 165 21.52 3.87 15.36
CA PHE A 165 21.27 2.42 15.29
C PHE A 165 19.81 2.06 15.04
N VAL A 166 18.86 2.76 15.67
CA VAL A 166 17.43 2.54 15.43
C VAL A 166 17.08 2.81 13.96
N CYS A 167 17.57 3.90 13.39
CA CYS A 167 17.39 4.21 11.97
C CYS A 167 18.00 3.13 11.06
N PHE A 168 19.22 2.69 11.39
CA PHE A 168 19.91 1.61 10.70
C PHE A 168 19.10 0.31 10.72
N PHE A 169 18.49 -0.08 11.85
CA PHE A 169 17.69 -1.30 11.94
C PHE A 169 16.48 -1.28 11.00
N PHE A 170 15.76 -0.16 10.90
CA PHE A 170 14.64 -0.04 9.96
C PHE A 170 15.10 -0.13 8.50
N GLY A 171 16.17 0.59 8.15
CA GLY A 171 16.73 0.51 6.80
C GLY A 171 17.28 -0.88 6.46
N PHE A 172 17.98 -1.52 7.41
CA PHE A 172 18.52 -2.87 7.29
C PHE A 172 17.40 -3.90 7.05
N LYS A 173 16.34 -3.87 7.86
CA LYS A 173 15.15 -4.72 7.69
C LYS A 173 14.65 -4.64 6.25
N GLN A 174 14.49 -3.42 5.73
CA GLN A 174 13.95 -3.21 4.40
C GLN A 174 14.88 -3.75 3.32
N VAL A 175 16.15 -3.32 3.31
CA VAL A 175 17.15 -3.67 2.28
C VAL A 175 17.43 -5.17 2.25
N VAL A 176 17.57 -5.82 3.41
CA VAL A 176 17.87 -7.27 3.45
C VAL A 176 16.66 -8.09 2.99
N SER A 177 15.45 -7.74 3.43
CA SER A 177 14.23 -8.43 3.03
C SER A 177 14.04 -8.42 1.52
N SER A 178 14.22 -7.27 0.89
CA SER A 178 14.03 -7.08 -0.55
C SER A 178 15.20 -7.61 -1.38
N SER A 179 16.45 -7.38 -0.97
CA SER A 179 17.63 -7.74 -1.76
C SER A 179 18.02 -9.21 -1.64
N ILE A 180 17.79 -9.89 -0.52
CA ILE A 180 18.12 -11.32 -0.40
C ILE A 180 16.92 -12.18 -0.80
N PHE A 181 15.73 -11.84 -0.29
CA PHE A 181 14.56 -12.70 -0.37
C PHE A 181 13.49 -12.23 -1.36
N GLY A 182 13.55 -10.97 -1.81
CA GLY A 182 12.55 -10.38 -2.72
C GLY A 182 12.37 -11.16 -4.02
N ILE A 183 13.39 -11.86 -4.52
CA ILE A 183 13.25 -12.70 -5.73
C ILE A 183 12.27 -13.86 -5.52
N TYR A 184 12.32 -14.52 -4.36
CA TYR A 184 11.43 -15.64 -4.04
C TYR A 184 10.00 -15.16 -3.82
N GLU A 185 9.86 -13.96 -3.27
CA GLU A 185 8.56 -13.30 -3.21
C GLU A 185 8.01 -13.13 -4.61
N ASN A 186 8.76 -12.50 -5.53
CA ASN A 186 8.32 -12.23 -6.91
C ASN A 186 7.81 -13.49 -7.63
N VAL A 187 8.44 -14.64 -7.42
CA VAL A 187 7.97 -15.94 -7.95
C VAL A 187 6.54 -16.24 -7.51
N LEU A 188 6.22 -16.07 -6.23
CA LEU A 188 4.88 -16.32 -5.70
C LEU A 188 3.82 -15.38 -6.27
N GLU A 189 4.18 -14.14 -6.60
CA GLU A 189 3.25 -13.18 -7.23
C GLU A 189 3.10 -13.42 -8.73
N ALA A 190 4.16 -13.84 -9.41
CA ALA A 190 4.08 -14.26 -10.80
C ALA A 190 3.15 -15.49 -10.98
N ASP A 191 3.14 -16.41 -10.00
CA ASP A 191 2.23 -17.57 -9.95
C ASP A 191 0.89 -17.29 -9.24
N LYS A 192 0.51 -16.01 -9.03
CA LYS A 192 -0.77 -15.57 -8.44
C LYS A 192 -1.07 -16.10 -7.02
N GLN A 193 -0.05 -16.50 -6.26
CA GLN A 193 -0.15 -16.95 -4.87
C GLN A 193 0.18 -15.82 -3.87
N ASN A 194 -0.33 -14.62 -4.17
CA ASN A 194 -0.05 -13.44 -3.35
C ASN A 194 -0.63 -13.56 -1.92
N TYR A 195 -1.70 -14.34 -1.73
CA TYR A 195 -2.29 -14.57 -0.42
C TYR A 195 -1.28 -15.24 0.55
N LEU A 196 -0.54 -16.24 0.08
CA LEU A 196 0.43 -16.97 0.90
C LEU A 196 1.61 -16.07 1.27
N ARG A 197 2.14 -15.33 0.28
CA ARG A 197 3.21 -14.36 0.51
C ARG A 197 2.81 -13.40 1.63
N ARG A 198 1.62 -12.79 1.53
CA ARG A 198 1.14 -11.82 2.51
C ARG A 198 0.89 -12.47 3.89
N ALA A 199 0.40 -13.71 3.94
CA ALA A 199 0.21 -14.44 5.20
C ALA A 199 1.55 -14.69 5.94
N ILE A 200 2.61 -15.06 5.22
CA ILE A 200 3.94 -15.24 5.83
C ILE A 200 4.50 -13.91 6.36
N ILE A 201 4.29 -12.82 5.61
CA ILE A 201 4.68 -11.46 6.04
C ILE A 201 3.95 -11.12 7.34
N LEU A 202 2.63 -11.32 7.39
CA LEU A 202 1.83 -11.04 8.58
C LEU A 202 2.29 -11.86 9.79
N PHE A 203 2.51 -13.16 9.60
CA PHE A 203 2.97 -14.05 10.67
C PHE A 203 4.31 -13.56 11.25
N THR A 204 5.24 -13.13 10.38
CA THR A 204 6.52 -12.58 10.82
C THR A 204 6.37 -11.23 11.52
N ASP A 205 5.50 -10.36 11.00
CA ASP A 205 5.16 -9.07 11.64
C ASP A 205 4.64 -9.31 13.06
N VAL A 206 3.65 -10.20 13.24
CA VAL A 206 3.06 -10.50 14.55
C VAL A 206 4.13 -10.96 15.55
N ILE A 207 5.01 -11.89 15.18
CA ILE A 207 6.04 -12.41 16.09
C ILE A 207 7.03 -11.33 16.51
N VAL A 208 7.60 -10.60 15.54
CA VAL A 208 8.65 -9.62 15.82
C VAL A 208 8.10 -8.43 16.58
N TYR A 209 6.95 -7.89 16.16
CA TYR A 209 6.35 -6.75 16.85
C TYR A 209 5.78 -7.12 18.22
N MET A 210 5.28 -8.35 18.43
CA MET A 210 4.89 -8.82 19.78
C MET A 210 6.10 -8.79 20.74
N LEU A 211 7.28 -9.20 20.28
CA LEU A 211 8.50 -9.15 21.07
C LEU A 211 8.89 -7.70 21.42
N ILE A 212 8.84 -6.78 20.45
CA ILE A 212 9.14 -5.36 20.68
C ILE A 212 8.13 -4.74 21.67
N ILE A 213 6.83 -5.02 21.49
CA ILE A 213 5.78 -4.55 22.40
C ILE A 213 5.99 -5.11 23.81
N SER A 214 6.42 -6.37 23.95
CA SER A 214 6.74 -6.96 25.26
C SER A 214 7.91 -6.25 25.94
N LEU A 215 8.97 -5.90 25.20
CA LEU A 215 10.10 -5.12 25.73
C LEU A 215 9.67 -3.70 26.14
N LEU A 216 8.89 -3.01 25.31
CA LEU A 216 8.34 -1.69 25.64
C LEU A 216 7.41 -1.75 26.86
N SER A 217 6.62 -2.81 26.96
CA SER A 217 5.73 -3.03 28.10
C SER A 217 6.50 -3.24 29.40
N TYR A 218 7.64 -3.93 29.33
CA TYR A 218 8.53 -4.11 30.47
C TYR A 218 9.08 -2.78 31.01
N ILE A 219 9.43 -1.84 30.12
CA ILE A 219 9.88 -0.48 30.48
C ILE A 219 8.77 0.24 31.25
N ASN A 220 7.56 0.26 30.70
CA ASN A 220 6.43 1.00 31.27
C ASN A 220 5.95 0.41 32.61
N PHE A 221 5.92 -0.92 32.76
CA PHE A 221 5.41 -1.56 33.99
C PHE A 221 6.44 -1.69 35.10
N LYS A 222 7.72 -1.96 34.78
CA LYS A 222 8.76 -2.14 35.80
C LYS A 222 9.57 -0.87 36.08
N GLY A 223 9.43 0.18 35.26
CA GLY A 223 10.16 1.43 35.42
C GLY A 223 11.68 1.27 35.24
N ILE A 224 12.10 0.30 34.41
CA ILE A 224 13.51 0.07 34.12
C ILE A 224 13.85 0.78 32.81
N HIS A 225 14.87 1.63 32.83
CA HIS A 225 15.42 2.22 31.61
C HIS A 225 16.11 1.14 30.79
N ILE A 226 15.59 0.92 29.58
CA ILE A 226 16.21 0.09 28.55
C ILE A 226 16.52 1.00 27.38
N SER A 227 17.74 0.93 26.84
CA SER A 227 18.11 1.73 25.67
C SER A 227 17.23 1.36 24.45
N PRO A 228 16.86 2.33 23.60
CA PRO A 228 16.07 2.05 22.41
C PRO A 228 16.70 1.02 21.47
N VAL A 229 18.04 0.97 21.42
CA VAL A 229 18.78 -0.01 20.61
C VAL A 229 18.40 -1.44 20.96
N LEU A 230 18.30 -1.78 22.25
CA LEU A 230 17.91 -3.13 22.69
C LEU A 230 16.45 -3.45 22.35
N VAL A 231 15.56 -2.47 22.47
CA VAL A 231 14.13 -2.64 22.16
C VAL A 231 13.91 -2.93 20.67
N PHE A 232 14.63 -2.23 19.79
CA PHE A 232 14.48 -2.36 18.34
C PHE A 232 15.41 -3.40 17.69
N LEU A 233 16.37 -3.96 18.42
CA LEU A 233 17.24 -5.06 17.95
C LEU A 233 16.49 -6.23 17.26
N PRO A 234 15.30 -6.68 17.74
CA PRO A 234 14.53 -7.74 17.09
C PRO A 234 14.19 -7.47 15.61
N ILE A 235 14.16 -6.20 15.18
CA ILE A 235 13.94 -5.80 13.78
C ILE A 235 15.01 -6.37 12.84
N VAL A 236 16.24 -6.55 13.32
CA VAL A 236 17.35 -7.10 12.53
C VAL A 236 17.11 -8.56 12.12
N ILE A 237 16.41 -9.32 12.97
CA ILE A 237 16.10 -10.74 12.73
C ILE A 237 14.93 -10.91 11.74
N TYR A 238 14.03 -9.92 11.67
CA TYR A 238 12.85 -9.91 10.81
C TYR A 238 13.07 -10.42 9.37
N PRO A 239 14.02 -9.88 8.57
CA PRO A 239 14.17 -10.28 7.18
C PRO A 239 14.57 -11.75 7.03
N PHE A 240 15.27 -12.34 8.00
CA PHE A 240 15.69 -13.72 7.96
C PHE A 240 14.54 -14.70 8.21
N ILE A 241 13.67 -14.42 9.20
CA ILE A 241 12.50 -15.27 9.48
C ILE A 241 11.58 -15.31 8.26
N ARG A 242 11.11 -14.13 7.81
CA ARG A 242 10.24 -13.98 6.64
C ARG A 242 10.88 -14.62 5.40
N GLY A 243 12.12 -14.25 5.15
CA GLY A 243 12.86 -14.65 3.96
C GLY A 243 13.09 -16.14 3.86
N PHE A 244 13.46 -16.78 4.98
CA PHE A 244 13.71 -18.21 5.03
C PHE A 244 12.43 -19.01 4.82
N MET A 245 11.32 -18.63 5.44
CA MET A 245 10.01 -19.27 5.24
C MET A 245 9.60 -19.26 3.75
N ILE A 246 9.70 -18.09 3.09
CA ILE A 246 9.35 -17.95 1.68
C ILE A 246 10.32 -18.74 0.79
N MET A 247 11.62 -18.67 1.06
CA MET A 247 12.63 -19.40 0.29
C MET A 247 12.41 -20.92 0.36
N VAL A 248 12.16 -21.47 1.55
CA VAL A 248 11.93 -22.90 1.74
C VAL A 248 10.68 -23.35 1.00
N TYR A 249 9.60 -22.57 1.09
CA TYR A 249 8.36 -22.86 0.36
C TYR A 249 8.59 -22.89 -1.16
N VAL A 250 9.23 -21.85 -1.70
CA VAL A 250 9.46 -21.74 -3.15
C VAL A 250 10.37 -22.85 -3.65
N LYS A 251 11.45 -23.17 -2.94
CA LYS A 251 12.37 -24.24 -3.35
C LYS A 251 11.72 -25.63 -3.32
N ARG A 252 10.78 -25.88 -2.41
CA ARG A 252 10.05 -27.15 -2.33
C ARG A 252 8.98 -27.26 -3.42
N LYS A 253 8.21 -26.20 -3.64
CA LYS A 253 7.07 -26.22 -4.58
C LYS A 253 7.47 -26.03 -6.04
N TYR A 254 8.57 -25.32 -6.32
CA TYR A 254 9.03 -25.03 -7.68
C TYR A 254 10.44 -25.60 -7.91
N PRO A 255 10.60 -26.92 -8.09
CA PRO A 255 11.90 -27.56 -8.31
C PRO A 255 12.63 -27.10 -9.58
N TRP A 256 11.86 -26.57 -10.55
CA TRP A 256 12.38 -26.06 -11.81
C TRP A 256 13.15 -24.74 -11.66
N ILE A 257 13.00 -24.02 -10.54
CA ILE A 257 13.70 -22.76 -10.31
C ILE A 257 15.16 -23.04 -9.98
N LYS A 258 16.04 -22.80 -10.95
CA LYS A 258 17.48 -22.98 -10.83
C LYS A 258 18.20 -21.69 -11.20
N PHE A 259 19.29 -21.42 -10.49
CA PHE A 259 20.13 -20.25 -10.75
C PHE A 259 21.23 -20.61 -11.73
N TYR A 260 21.28 -19.91 -12.87
CA TYR A 260 22.33 -20.03 -13.88
C TYR A 260 23.08 -18.71 -13.99
N SER A 261 24.41 -18.71 -13.86
CA SER A 261 25.25 -17.50 -13.88
C SER A 261 25.25 -16.78 -15.23
N ASP A 262 25.09 -17.55 -16.30
CA ASP A 262 25.35 -17.10 -17.67
C ASP A 262 24.12 -16.44 -18.30
N PHE A 263 22.94 -16.65 -17.69
CA PHE A 263 21.69 -16.02 -18.11
C PHE A 263 21.69 -14.52 -17.84
N ASN A 264 21.29 -13.74 -18.85
CA ASN A 264 21.23 -12.30 -18.76
C ASN A 264 20.12 -11.71 -19.64
N ASP A 265 18.95 -11.52 -19.02
CA ASP A 265 17.84 -10.83 -19.68
C ASP A 265 18.09 -9.32 -19.69
N HIS A 266 18.59 -8.82 -20.82
CA HIS A 266 18.79 -7.39 -21.06
C HIS A 266 17.48 -6.59 -21.04
N ASN A 267 16.36 -7.21 -21.42
CA ASN A 267 15.05 -6.55 -21.37
C ASN A 267 14.60 -6.33 -19.93
N LEU A 268 14.82 -7.30 -19.04
CA LEU A 268 14.55 -7.16 -17.61
C LEU A 268 15.33 -6.01 -16.99
N VAL A 269 16.65 -5.97 -17.21
CA VAL A 269 17.50 -4.92 -16.65
C VAL A 269 17.07 -3.54 -17.15
N ARG A 270 16.81 -3.41 -18.45
CA ARG A 270 16.41 -2.13 -19.06
C ARG A 270 15.03 -1.69 -18.62
N LYS A 271 14.05 -2.60 -18.51
CA LYS A 271 12.71 -2.27 -18.02
C LYS A 271 12.75 -1.90 -16.54
N SER A 272 13.44 -2.67 -15.70
CA SER A 272 13.58 -2.41 -14.27
C SER A 272 14.19 -1.04 -13.96
N SER A 273 15.28 -0.68 -14.64
CA SER A 273 15.91 0.64 -14.43
C SER A 273 14.97 1.78 -14.83
N LYS A 274 14.15 1.60 -15.87
CA LYS A 274 13.17 2.61 -16.28
C LYS A 274 12.00 2.72 -15.30
N LEU A 275 11.45 1.58 -14.85
CA LEU A 275 10.38 1.58 -13.83
C LEU A 275 10.86 2.19 -12.51
N PHE A 276 12.14 2.00 -12.18
CA PHE A 276 12.76 2.59 -11.00
C PHE A 276 12.70 4.11 -11.05
N PHE A 277 13.22 4.71 -12.11
CA PHE A 277 13.12 6.16 -12.27
C PHE A 277 11.67 6.63 -12.36
N SER A 278 10.76 5.85 -12.95
CA SER A 278 9.33 6.20 -13.02
C SER A 278 8.62 6.21 -11.68
N SER A 279 8.94 5.24 -10.83
CA SER A 279 8.25 5.04 -9.57
C SER A 279 8.72 6.03 -8.51
N LEU A 280 9.95 6.55 -8.62
CA LEU A 280 10.47 7.60 -7.74
C LEU A 280 9.53 8.82 -7.71
N GLY A 281 9.16 9.37 -8.87
CA GLY A 281 8.29 10.56 -8.91
C GLY A 281 6.96 10.36 -8.21
N ILE A 282 6.25 9.27 -8.53
CA ILE A 282 4.94 8.96 -7.90
C ILE A 282 5.09 8.70 -6.39
N ASN A 283 6.11 7.95 -5.96
CA ASN A 283 6.30 7.66 -4.55
C ASN A 283 6.63 8.91 -3.74
N THR A 284 7.38 9.85 -4.31
CA THR A 284 7.63 11.16 -3.70
C THR A 284 6.31 11.92 -3.49
N LEU A 285 5.44 12.03 -4.51
CA LEU A 285 4.14 12.68 -4.34
C LEU A 285 3.24 12.00 -3.28
N MET A 286 3.30 10.68 -3.16
CA MET A 286 2.38 9.93 -2.30
C MET A 286 2.81 9.86 -0.82
N ASN A 287 4.12 9.81 -0.56
CA ASN A 287 4.66 9.41 0.75
C ASN A 287 5.73 10.34 1.34
N ALA A 288 6.12 11.43 0.67
CA ALA A 288 7.20 12.29 1.15
C ALA A 288 6.80 13.25 2.29
N ASP A 289 5.53 13.29 2.69
CA ASP A 289 4.95 14.34 3.54
C ASP A 289 5.70 14.57 4.84
N ILE A 290 5.95 13.49 5.57
CA ILE A 290 6.60 13.51 6.89
C ILE A 290 8.07 13.97 6.75
N ILE A 291 8.72 13.60 5.65
CA ILE A 291 10.13 13.95 5.39
C ILE A 291 10.25 15.42 5.01
N ILE A 292 9.37 15.91 4.14
CA ILE A 292 9.39 17.31 3.70
C ILE A 292 9.02 18.24 4.86
N LEU A 293 8.04 17.87 5.68
CA LEU A 293 7.67 18.63 6.86
C LEU A 293 8.79 18.67 7.90
N LEU A 294 9.51 17.57 8.12
CA LEU A 294 10.68 17.56 8.99
C LEU A 294 11.75 18.55 8.50
N ILE A 295 12.18 18.45 7.23
CA ILE A 295 13.24 19.27 6.66
C ILE A 295 12.92 20.76 6.80
N VAL A 296 11.64 21.11 6.65
CA VAL A 296 11.15 22.48 6.72
C VAL A 296 11.04 22.99 8.16
N LEU A 297 10.59 22.15 9.10
CA LEU A 297 10.30 22.54 10.48
C LEU A 297 11.50 22.36 11.44
N GLY A 298 12.59 21.72 11.01
CA GLY A 298 13.82 21.54 11.80
C GLY A 298 13.57 20.83 13.13
N ALA A 299 14.19 21.32 14.22
CA ALA A 299 14.05 20.73 15.56
C ALA A 299 12.63 20.79 16.13
N SER A 300 11.92 21.91 15.95
CA SER A 300 10.48 22.01 16.22
C SER A 300 9.65 21.04 15.38
N GLY A 301 10.21 20.59 14.26
CA GLY A 301 9.68 19.55 13.41
C GLY A 301 9.54 18.21 14.12
N LEU A 302 10.38 17.80 15.07
CA LEU A 302 10.25 16.45 15.64
C LEU A 302 8.94 16.26 16.42
N LYS A 303 8.59 17.21 17.30
CA LYS A 303 7.31 17.21 18.04
C LYS A 303 6.12 17.34 17.08
N THR A 304 6.13 18.33 16.18
CA THR A 304 5.03 18.53 15.20
C THR A 304 4.88 17.36 14.23
N THR A 305 5.99 16.80 13.75
CA THR A 305 6.00 15.65 12.83
C THR A 305 5.57 14.39 13.57
N SER A 306 5.87 14.25 14.86
CA SER A 306 5.32 13.18 15.69
C SER A 306 3.79 13.29 15.78
N MET A 307 3.26 14.46 16.15
CA MET A 307 1.82 14.74 16.21
C MET A 307 1.13 14.44 14.87
N LEU A 308 1.70 14.93 13.78
CA LEU A 308 1.23 14.68 12.42
C LEU A 308 1.32 13.18 12.05
N SER A 309 2.39 12.49 12.44
CA SER A 309 2.58 11.06 12.14
C SER A 309 1.56 10.17 12.84
N ILE A 310 1.13 10.58 14.05
CA ILE A 310 0.08 9.93 14.83
C ILE A 310 -1.25 10.11 14.12
N TYR A 311 -1.57 11.34 13.69
CA TYR A 311 -2.78 11.59 12.90
C TYR A 311 -2.76 10.81 11.57
N MET A 312 -1.62 10.85 10.87
CA MET A 312 -1.43 10.17 9.61
C MET A 312 -1.51 8.65 9.71
N ILE A 313 -1.20 8.02 10.86
CA ILE A 313 -1.20 6.55 10.92
C ILE A 313 -2.58 5.98 10.63
N VAL A 314 -3.61 6.61 11.19
CA VAL A 314 -5.00 6.17 11.02
C VAL A 314 -5.39 6.35 9.55
N GLY A 315 -5.12 7.52 8.96
CA GLY A 315 -5.43 7.79 7.56
C GLY A 315 -4.65 6.95 6.56
N ILE A 316 -3.34 6.76 6.77
CA ILE A 316 -2.48 5.94 5.89
C ILE A 316 -2.91 4.47 5.94
N ASN A 317 -3.32 3.95 7.10
CA ASN A 317 -3.82 2.58 7.19
C ASN A 317 -5.15 2.40 6.46
N ILE A 318 -6.09 3.34 6.61
CA ILE A 318 -7.31 3.35 5.80
C ILE A 318 -6.97 3.42 4.31
N ARG A 319 -6.02 4.27 3.92
CA ARG A 319 -5.52 4.39 2.54
C ARG A 319 -4.98 3.07 2.01
N ILE A 320 -4.16 2.34 2.78
CA ILE A 320 -3.59 1.05 2.36
C ILE A 320 -4.69 0.02 2.12
N ILE A 321 -5.73 -0.02 2.98
CA ILE A 321 -6.90 -0.88 2.79
C ILE A 321 -7.58 -0.55 1.45
N MET A 322 -7.81 0.74 1.18
CA MET A 322 -8.43 1.21 -0.07
C MET A 322 -7.57 0.93 -1.31
N LEU A 323 -6.25 1.05 -1.20
CA LEU A 323 -5.34 0.73 -2.29
C LEU A 323 -5.31 -0.76 -2.64
N ASN A 324 -5.51 -1.67 -1.68
CA ASN A 324 -5.60 -3.11 -1.98
C ASN A 324 -6.79 -3.42 -2.89
N PHE A 325 -7.91 -2.73 -2.73
CA PHE A 325 -9.08 -2.85 -3.60
C PHE A 325 -8.80 -2.42 -5.04
N ILE A 326 -7.91 -1.45 -5.24
CA ILE A 326 -7.54 -0.95 -6.58
C ILE A 326 -6.47 -1.82 -7.23
N VAL A 327 -5.44 -2.17 -6.47
CA VAL A 327 -4.27 -2.92 -6.97
C VAL A 327 -4.64 -4.37 -7.33
N SER A 328 -5.66 -4.95 -6.69
CA SER A 328 -6.17 -6.29 -7.03
C SER A 328 -6.63 -6.44 -8.48
N PHE A 329 -7.05 -5.34 -9.14
CA PHE A 329 -7.41 -5.33 -10.55
C PHE A 329 -6.21 -5.34 -11.50
N ARG A 330 -4.99 -5.12 -11.02
CA ARG A 330 -3.78 -5.12 -11.86
C ARG A 330 -3.64 -6.44 -12.63
N GLU A 331 -3.79 -7.56 -11.95
CA GLU A 331 -3.67 -8.90 -12.55
C GLU A 331 -4.76 -9.14 -13.61
N PHE A 332 -5.99 -8.68 -13.32
CA PHE A 332 -7.10 -8.73 -14.28
C PHE A 332 -6.75 -7.97 -15.55
N PHE A 333 -6.29 -6.72 -15.44
CA PHE A 333 -5.92 -5.91 -16.61
C PHE A 333 -4.68 -6.42 -17.34
N ILE A 334 -3.69 -6.99 -16.65
CA ILE A 334 -2.57 -7.67 -17.31
C ILE A 334 -3.10 -8.79 -18.20
N SER A 335 -3.99 -9.64 -17.67
CA SER A 335 -4.55 -10.75 -18.46
C SER A 335 -5.37 -10.27 -19.65
N GLN A 336 -6.14 -9.20 -19.50
CA GLN A 336 -6.95 -8.64 -20.58
C GLN A 336 -6.08 -7.99 -21.67
N ILE A 337 -5.08 -7.20 -21.28
CA ILE A 337 -4.15 -6.54 -22.21
C ILE A 337 -3.33 -7.58 -22.98
N LEU A 338 -2.97 -8.70 -22.36
CA LEU A 338 -2.28 -9.79 -23.05
C LEU A 338 -3.16 -10.46 -24.12
N ARG A 339 -4.48 -10.49 -23.94
CA ARG A 339 -5.44 -11.06 -24.89
C ARG A 339 -5.82 -10.11 -26.01
N GLU A 340 -6.14 -8.87 -25.67
CA GLU A 340 -6.78 -7.89 -26.57
C GLU A 340 -5.85 -6.74 -26.99
N GLY A 341 -4.66 -6.62 -26.39
CA GLY A 341 -3.68 -5.57 -26.66
C GLY A 341 -4.01 -4.19 -26.06
N ARG A 342 -5.31 -3.83 -25.95
CA ARG A 342 -5.78 -2.64 -25.23
C ARG A 342 -7.13 -2.90 -24.55
N ILE A 343 -7.57 -1.96 -23.69
CA ILE A 343 -8.77 -2.11 -22.85
C ILE A 343 -9.98 -1.49 -23.56
N GLU A 344 -11.13 -2.17 -23.56
CA GLU A 344 -12.39 -1.61 -24.03
C GLU A 344 -12.86 -0.40 -23.19
N TRP A 345 -13.39 0.66 -23.82
CA TRP A 345 -13.86 1.86 -23.13
C TRP A 345 -14.92 1.58 -22.05
N LYS A 346 -15.82 0.62 -22.29
CA LYS A 346 -16.86 0.25 -21.32
C LYS A 346 -16.26 -0.36 -20.05
N THR A 347 -15.24 -1.19 -20.20
CA THR A 347 -14.53 -1.82 -19.09
C THR A 347 -13.73 -0.78 -18.31
N TYR A 348 -13.05 0.15 -19.00
CA TYR A 348 -12.35 1.27 -18.38
C TYR A 348 -13.31 2.17 -17.58
N THR A 349 -14.41 2.64 -18.18
CA THR A 349 -15.35 3.55 -17.51
C THR A 349 -16.05 2.93 -16.30
N ASN A 350 -16.17 1.61 -16.24
CA ASN A 350 -16.68 0.90 -15.06
C ASN A 350 -15.61 0.80 -13.95
N TYR A 351 -14.35 0.56 -14.33
CA TYR A 351 -13.22 0.57 -13.39
C TYR A 351 -12.93 1.96 -12.82
N GLU A 352 -13.04 2.99 -13.66
CA GLU A 352 -12.91 4.38 -13.26
C GLU A 352 -13.98 4.76 -12.23
N LEU A 353 -15.24 4.40 -12.48
CA LEU A 353 -16.34 4.59 -11.52
C LEU A 353 -16.04 3.88 -10.19
N TYR A 354 -15.56 2.64 -10.24
CA TYR A 354 -15.16 1.89 -9.05
C TYR A 354 -14.06 2.62 -8.27
N THR A 355 -13.05 3.15 -8.96
CA THR A 355 -11.94 3.90 -8.35
C THR A 355 -12.46 5.16 -7.64
N TYR A 356 -13.40 5.89 -8.25
CA TYR A 356 -14.01 7.07 -7.61
C TYR A 356 -14.88 6.72 -6.40
N ILE A 357 -15.61 5.60 -6.44
CA ILE A 357 -16.38 5.14 -5.27
C ILE A 357 -15.44 4.83 -4.11
N VAL A 358 -14.33 4.12 -4.37
CA VAL A 358 -13.33 3.80 -3.35
C VAL A 358 -12.66 5.07 -2.81
N ALA A 359 -12.34 6.04 -3.68
CA ALA A 359 -11.73 7.31 -3.28
C ALA A 359 -12.69 8.18 -2.45
N ALA A 360 -13.96 8.28 -2.86
CA ALA A 360 -15.01 8.97 -2.12
C ALA A 360 -15.26 8.32 -0.75
N PHE A 361 -15.37 6.99 -0.69
CA PHE A 361 -15.50 6.26 0.57
C PHE A 361 -14.31 6.51 1.49
N SER A 362 -13.09 6.47 0.95
CA SER A 362 -11.87 6.79 1.70
C SER A 362 -11.88 8.21 2.25
N PHE A 363 -12.38 9.19 1.48
CA PHE A 363 -12.50 10.57 1.93
C PHE A 363 -13.42 10.65 3.15
N VAL A 364 -14.60 10.03 3.10
CA VAL A 364 -15.55 10.05 4.22
C VAL A 364 -14.95 9.41 5.47
N MET A 365 -14.36 8.22 5.30
CA MET A 365 -13.72 7.51 6.40
C MET A 365 -12.59 8.34 7.03
N ILE A 366 -11.70 8.92 6.23
CA ILE A 366 -10.54 9.63 6.76
C ILE A 366 -10.94 10.96 7.38
N SER A 367 -11.79 11.76 6.72
CA SER A 367 -12.15 13.10 7.17
C SER A 367 -13.04 13.09 8.42
N ILE A 368 -13.82 12.04 8.66
CA ILE A 368 -14.64 11.91 9.87
C ILE A 368 -13.90 11.12 10.95
N LEU A 369 -13.35 9.93 10.64
CA LEU A 369 -12.87 9.01 11.66
C LEU A 369 -11.52 9.39 12.27
N THR A 370 -10.60 9.94 11.44
CA THR A 370 -9.20 10.18 11.84
C THR A 370 -9.06 11.09 13.06
N PRO A 371 -9.74 12.27 13.13
CA PRO A 371 -9.63 13.15 14.29
C PRO A 371 -10.04 12.49 15.61
N PHE A 372 -11.13 11.71 15.62
CA PHE A 372 -11.63 11.08 16.84
C PHE A 372 -10.78 9.89 17.28
N VAL A 373 -10.34 9.06 16.33
CA VAL A 373 -9.48 7.91 16.66
C VAL A 373 -8.10 8.39 17.11
N ALA A 374 -7.52 9.38 16.42
CA ALA A 374 -6.21 9.91 16.78
C ALA A 374 -6.25 10.61 18.15
N THR A 375 -7.25 11.45 18.40
CA THR A 375 -7.38 12.15 19.69
C THR A 375 -7.78 11.20 20.82
N GLY A 376 -8.69 10.25 20.57
CA GLY A 376 -9.16 9.32 21.59
C GLY A 376 -8.09 8.34 22.05
N LEU A 377 -7.22 7.88 21.14
CA LEU A 377 -6.16 6.93 21.47
C LEU A 377 -4.88 7.60 22.00
N PHE A 378 -4.53 8.78 21.46
CA PHE A 378 -3.22 9.38 21.71
C PHE A 378 -3.27 10.76 22.37
N GLY A 379 -4.44 11.41 22.41
CA GLY A 379 -4.58 12.78 22.93
C GLY A 379 -4.07 12.93 24.36
N ASN A 380 -4.44 12.02 25.26
CA ASN A 380 -3.97 12.04 26.65
C ASN A 380 -2.47 11.80 26.80
N VAL A 381 -1.89 10.95 25.95
CA VAL A 381 -0.46 10.62 26.00
C VAL A 381 0.37 11.79 25.51
N ILE A 382 -0.06 12.45 24.43
CA ILE A 382 0.60 13.64 23.88
C ILE A 382 0.46 14.83 24.85
N ALA A 383 -0.70 14.99 25.49
CA ALA A 383 -0.94 16.06 26.46
C ALA A 383 -0.05 15.94 27.71
N LYS A 384 0.22 14.72 28.16
CA LYS A 384 1.08 14.46 29.34
C LYS A 384 2.56 14.69 29.06
N ASP A 385 3.00 14.46 27.82
CA ASP A 385 4.39 14.65 27.37
C ASP A 385 4.69 16.11 26.98
N PHE A 386 3.69 16.99 27.05
CA PHE A 386 3.83 18.39 26.68
C PHE A 386 4.50 19.19 27.81
N ASP A 387 5.74 19.63 27.58
CA ASP A 387 6.45 20.53 28.48
C ASP A 387 6.15 22.00 28.12
N GLY A 388 5.46 22.68 29.05
CA GLY A 388 5.04 24.08 28.91
C GLY A 388 6.11 25.12 29.25
N THR A 389 7.35 24.70 29.54
CA THR A 389 8.43 25.59 29.97
C THR A 389 9.22 26.22 28.81
N GLU A 390 9.16 25.65 27.61
CA GLU A 390 9.84 26.18 26.42
C GLU A 390 9.08 27.36 25.79
N ALA A 391 9.80 28.39 25.32
CA ALA A 391 9.20 29.50 24.56
C ALA A 391 8.51 29.03 23.26
N SER A 392 8.90 27.88 22.72
CA SER A 392 8.29 27.19 21.57
C SER A 392 6.98 26.45 21.89
N ALA A 393 6.61 26.31 23.17
CA ALA A 393 5.44 25.55 23.60
C ALA A 393 4.13 26.14 23.03
N ILE A 394 3.97 27.48 22.98
CA ILE A 394 2.77 28.12 22.42
C ILE A 394 2.49 27.61 20.99
N TYR A 395 3.52 27.60 20.15
CA TYR A 395 3.42 27.22 18.73
C TYR A 395 3.07 25.74 18.58
N GLN A 396 3.62 24.89 19.45
CA GLN A 396 3.37 23.45 19.44
C GLN A 396 1.96 23.12 19.92
N ALA A 397 1.46 23.83 20.95
CA ALA A 397 0.09 23.69 21.45
C ALA A 397 -0.95 24.09 20.39
N GLU A 398 -0.70 25.17 19.65
CA GLU A 398 -1.58 25.59 18.56
C GLU A 398 -1.52 24.64 17.35
N ALA A 399 -0.34 24.12 17.01
CA ALA A 399 -0.20 23.07 16.00
C ALA A 399 -0.96 21.80 16.38
N LEU A 400 -0.88 21.39 17.65
CA LEU A 400 -1.64 20.26 18.19
C LEU A 400 -3.16 20.50 18.04
N LYS A 401 -3.63 21.69 18.43
CA LYS A 401 -5.04 22.07 18.28
C LYS A 401 -5.48 22.02 16.80
N TYR A 402 -4.67 22.53 15.89
CA TYR A 402 -4.97 22.51 14.46
C TYR A 402 -5.02 21.08 13.88
N ILE A 403 -4.07 20.21 14.26
CA ILE A 403 -3.98 18.83 13.73
C ILE A 403 -5.12 17.95 14.26
N PHE A 404 -5.43 18.02 15.56
CA PHE A 404 -6.36 17.07 16.19
C PHE A 404 -7.82 17.57 16.26
N SER A 405 -8.03 18.89 16.35
CA SER A 405 -9.36 19.51 16.44
C SER A 405 -9.75 20.30 15.17
N GLY A 406 -8.79 20.66 14.32
CA GLY A 406 -9.04 21.46 13.12
C GLY A 406 -9.84 20.71 12.04
N GLN A 407 -11.06 21.19 11.77
CA GLN A 407 -11.91 20.65 10.71
C GLN A 407 -11.29 20.81 9.32
N GLU A 408 -10.66 21.97 9.06
CA GLU A 408 -10.01 22.26 7.79
C GLU A 408 -8.89 21.25 7.49
N PHE A 409 -8.07 20.95 8.50
CA PHE A 409 -6.98 20.00 8.38
C PHE A 409 -7.50 18.60 8.04
N SER A 410 -8.55 18.14 8.72
CA SER A 410 -9.16 16.84 8.45
C SER A 410 -9.66 16.72 7.01
N ILE A 411 -10.33 17.76 6.51
CA ILE A 411 -10.82 17.82 5.13
C ILE A 411 -9.64 17.81 4.14
N LEU A 412 -8.62 18.66 4.34
CA LEU A 412 -7.44 18.72 3.46
C LEU A 412 -6.69 17.39 3.42
N PHE A 413 -6.50 16.75 4.57
CA PHE A 413 -5.83 15.47 4.68
C PHE A 413 -6.63 14.35 3.99
N GLY A 414 -7.95 14.30 4.22
CA GLY A 414 -8.84 13.36 3.54
C GLY A 414 -8.82 13.55 2.02
N LEU A 415 -8.88 14.79 1.54
CA LEU A 415 -8.81 15.11 0.12
C LEU A 415 -7.50 14.66 -0.50
N SER A 416 -6.37 14.92 0.18
CA SER A 416 -5.05 14.49 -0.29
C SER A 416 -4.98 12.97 -0.44
N THR A 417 -5.58 12.23 0.48
CA THR A 417 -5.62 10.77 0.42
C THR A 417 -6.52 10.24 -0.69
N SER A 418 -7.68 10.86 -0.90
CA SER A 418 -8.56 10.55 -2.02
C SER A 418 -7.88 10.79 -3.37
N ALA A 419 -7.13 11.89 -3.48
CA ALA A 419 -6.32 12.21 -4.66
C ALA A 419 -5.23 11.15 -4.92
N ILE A 420 -4.62 10.61 -3.87
CA ILE A 420 -3.64 9.50 -3.97
C ILE A 420 -4.28 8.24 -4.54
N ILE A 421 -5.50 7.92 -4.10
CA ILE A 421 -6.23 6.73 -4.54
C ILE A 421 -6.57 6.81 -6.04
N ILE A 422 -7.05 7.97 -6.52
CA ILE A 422 -7.38 8.15 -7.95
C ILE A 422 -6.13 8.13 -8.85
N VAL A 423 -5.02 8.74 -8.42
CA VAL A 423 -3.73 8.67 -9.14
C VAL A 423 -3.25 7.23 -9.24
N GLN A 424 -3.32 6.48 -8.13
CA GLN A 424 -2.90 5.09 -8.10
C GLN A 424 -3.77 4.19 -8.99
N GLY A 425 -5.08 4.44 -9.05
CA GLY A 425 -5.98 3.73 -9.96
C GLY A 425 -5.58 3.86 -11.43
N GLN A 426 -5.24 5.08 -11.88
CA GLN A 426 -4.75 5.29 -13.24
C GLN A 426 -3.35 4.70 -13.45
N TYR A 427 -2.47 4.82 -12.46
CA TYR A 427 -1.12 4.28 -12.55
C TYR A 427 -1.11 2.75 -12.66
N VAL A 428 -2.00 2.04 -11.96
CA VAL A 428 -2.16 0.58 -12.08
C VAL A 428 -2.43 0.14 -13.52
N LEU A 429 -3.22 0.89 -14.29
CA LEU A 429 -3.47 0.62 -15.71
C LEU A 429 -2.21 0.80 -16.57
N VAL A 430 -1.43 1.86 -16.30
CA VAL A 430 -0.16 2.13 -16.99
C VAL A 430 0.85 1.01 -16.74
N GLN A 431 0.95 0.55 -15.48
CA GLN A 431 1.81 -0.56 -15.09
C GLN A 431 1.37 -1.87 -15.74
N ALA A 432 0.07 -2.17 -15.72
CA ALA A 432 -0.49 -3.36 -16.37
C ALA A 432 -0.16 -3.42 -17.87
N LYS A 433 -0.11 -2.27 -18.54
CA LYS A 433 0.26 -2.18 -19.96
C LYS A 433 1.78 -2.26 -20.21
N GLY A 434 2.61 -1.96 -19.21
CA GLY A 434 4.07 -1.95 -19.34
C GLY A 434 4.61 -0.80 -20.21
N ILE A 435 3.85 0.29 -20.40
CA ILE A 435 4.26 1.49 -21.18
C ILE A 435 4.77 2.62 -20.26
N GLU A 436 5.21 2.28 -19.06
CA GLU A 436 5.70 3.25 -18.05
C GLU A 436 6.75 4.22 -18.61
N LYS A 437 7.60 3.79 -19.56
CA LYS A 437 8.62 4.64 -20.20
C LYS A 437 8.06 5.99 -20.71
N ARG A 438 6.82 6.01 -21.22
CA ARG A 438 6.23 7.24 -21.78
C ARG A 438 5.70 8.17 -20.69
N THR A 439 5.27 7.65 -19.54
CA THR A 439 4.74 8.43 -18.42
C THR A 439 5.82 8.87 -17.44
N THR A 440 6.90 8.10 -17.30
CA THR A 440 8.02 8.35 -16.37
C THR A 440 8.54 9.78 -16.37
N LYS A 441 8.88 10.31 -17.56
CA LYS A 441 9.52 11.63 -17.66
C LYS A 441 8.64 12.73 -17.09
N TRP A 442 7.36 12.71 -17.44
CA TRP A 442 6.39 13.71 -17.01
C TRP A 442 6.03 13.58 -15.54
N LEU A 443 5.85 12.37 -15.03
CA LEU A 443 5.60 12.13 -13.61
C LEU A 443 6.76 12.61 -12.73
N ASN A 444 7.99 12.35 -13.15
CA ASN A 444 9.18 12.84 -12.43
C ASN A 444 9.32 14.36 -12.50
N LEU A 445 8.97 14.97 -13.63
CA LEU A 445 8.94 16.43 -13.76
C LEU A 445 7.94 17.03 -12.79
N ILE A 446 6.71 16.48 -12.73
CA ILE A 446 5.66 16.91 -11.79
C ILE A 446 6.15 16.75 -10.35
N ALA A 447 6.78 15.62 -10.01
CA ALA A 447 7.34 15.37 -8.68
C ALA A 447 8.47 16.33 -8.29
N THR A 448 9.35 16.65 -9.24
CA THR A 448 10.45 17.59 -9.01
C THR A 448 9.90 18.99 -8.77
N TRP A 449 8.94 19.42 -9.59
CA TRP A 449 8.26 20.71 -9.37
C TRP A 449 7.49 20.75 -8.07
N TYR A 450 6.84 19.65 -7.68
CA TYR A 450 6.18 19.54 -6.38
C TYR A 450 7.17 19.81 -5.24
N VAL A 451 8.27 19.08 -5.16
CA VAL A 451 9.27 19.27 -4.09
C VAL A 451 9.89 20.67 -4.10
N VAL A 452 10.21 21.21 -5.29
CA VAL A 452 10.81 22.55 -5.41
C VAL A 452 9.83 23.64 -4.99
N THR A 453 8.58 23.59 -5.48
CA THR A 453 7.57 24.59 -5.12
C THR A 453 7.21 24.51 -3.65
N GLU A 454 7.11 23.31 -3.10
CA GLU A 454 6.85 23.10 -1.68
C GLU A 454 8.01 23.61 -0.82
N ALA A 455 9.26 23.27 -1.13
CA ALA A 455 10.42 23.79 -0.41
C ALA A 455 10.47 25.33 -0.44
N ILE A 456 10.32 25.95 -1.62
CA ILE A 456 10.37 27.41 -1.76
C ILE A 456 9.23 28.08 -0.99
N THR A 457 8.00 27.62 -1.17
CA THR A 457 6.84 28.24 -0.51
C THR A 457 6.91 28.13 1.00
N LEU A 458 7.34 26.99 1.53
CA LEU A 458 7.44 26.79 2.97
C LEU A 458 8.57 27.60 3.59
N VAL A 459 9.73 27.71 2.91
CA VAL A 459 10.82 28.60 3.33
C VAL A 459 10.38 30.06 3.31
N LEU A 460 9.67 30.50 2.26
CA LEU A 460 9.13 31.86 2.20
C LEU A 460 8.13 32.12 3.34
N ILE A 461 7.22 31.18 3.63
CA ILE A 461 6.28 31.30 4.74
C ILE A 461 7.02 31.38 6.07
N TYR A 462 8.06 30.58 6.27
CA TYR A 462 8.89 30.65 7.47
C TYR A 462 9.48 32.07 7.63
N PHE A 463 10.13 32.62 6.61
CA PHE A 463 10.72 33.97 6.68
C PHE A 463 9.68 35.09 6.84
N PHE A 464 8.55 35.03 6.11
CA PHE A 464 7.52 36.06 6.17
C PHE A 464 6.68 36.00 7.46
N ALA A 465 6.29 34.81 7.91
CA ALA A 465 5.48 34.66 9.13
C ALA A 465 6.30 34.94 10.39
N PHE A 466 7.58 34.54 10.43
CA PHE A 466 8.46 34.80 11.57
C PHE A 466 8.76 36.31 11.73
N ASN A 467 8.97 37.03 10.62
CA ASN A 467 9.28 38.47 10.64
C ASN A 467 8.05 39.39 10.80
N SER A 468 6.84 38.94 10.45
CA SER A 468 5.63 39.78 10.48
C SER A 468 4.96 39.89 11.86
N GLY A 469 5.52 39.27 12.90
CA GLY A 469 5.01 39.37 14.28
C GLY A 469 3.78 38.50 14.59
N ASP A 470 3.21 37.78 13.62
CA ASP A 470 2.10 36.83 13.80
C ASP A 470 2.63 35.44 14.23
N LYS A 471 3.37 35.46 15.35
CA LYS A 471 4.13 34.32 15.87
C LYS A 471 3.31 33.09 16.27
N PRO A 472 2.04 33.15 16.75
CA PRO A 472 1.35 31.93 17.18
C PRO A 472 1.04 30.95 16.03
N ASN A 473 0.50 31.45 14.92
CA ASN A 473 -0.16 30.63 13.88
C ASN A 473 0.74 30.11 12.74
N TRP A 474 2.06 30.30 12.81
CA TRP A 474 2.93 30.00 11.66
C TRP A 474 3.02 28.49 11.34
N ILE A 475 3.11 27.61 12.35
CA ILE A 475 3.15 26.14 12.15
C ILE A 475 1.84 25.62 11.54
N PRO A 476 0.64 25.95 12.07
CA PRO A 476 -0.63 25.62 11.42
C PRO A 476 -0.72 26.09 9.96
N ASN A 477 -0.26 27.30 9.67
CA ASN A 477 -0.28 27.86 8.32
C ASN A 477 0.65 27.08 7.37
N ILE A 478 1.87 26.74 7.79
CA ILE A 478 2.79 25.87 7.02
C ILE A 478 2.11 24.55 6.65
N ILE A 479 1.48 23.89 7.63
CA ILE A 479 0.78 22.62 7.40
C ILE A 479 -0.38 22.82 6.40
N ARG A 480 -1.19 23.88 6.56
CA ARG A 480 -2.28 24.19 5.64
C ARG A 480 -1.78 24.33 4.19
N TYR A 481 -0.76 25.14 3.96
CA TYR A 481 -0.23 25.38 2.62
C TYR A 481 0.44 24.14 2.03
N PHE A 482 1.15 23.35 2.84
CA PHE A 482 1.72 22.06 2.44
C PHE A 482 0.65 21.16 1.78
N TYR A 483 -0.49 20.94 2.46
CA TYR A 483 -1.54 20.06 1.91
C TYR A 483 -2.26 20.66 0.70
N ILE A 484 -2.40 21.98 0.61
CA ILE A 484 -3.00 22.64 -0.56
C ILE A 484 -2.11 22.44 -1.79
N ILE A 485 -0.81 22.70 -1.67
CA ILE A 485 0.16 22.51 -2.76
C ILE A 485 0.19 21.05 -3.19
N LYS A 486 0.26 20.13 -2.22
CA LYS A 486 0.18 18.69 -2.48
C LYS A 486 -1.08 18.34 -3.28
N LEU A 487 -2.25 18.83 -2.90
CA LEU A 487 -3.50 18.56 -3.60
C LEU A 487 -3.47 19.05 -5.05
N ILE A 488 -2.93 20.25 -5.30
CA ILE A 488 -2.79 20.80 -6.66
C ILE A 488 -1.91 19.89 -7.52
N PHE A 489 -0.72 19.51 -7.04
CA PHE A 489 0.20 18.64 -7.79
C PHE A 489 -0.37 17.23 -8.00
N MET A 490 -1.10 16.70 -7.02
CA MET A 490 -1.80 15.42 -7.15
C MET A 490 -2.90 15.47 -8.23
N MET A 491 -3.65 16.57 -8.32
CA MET A 491 -4.65 16.75 -9.38
C MET A 491 -3.99 16.88 -10.77
N ILE A 492 -2.88 17.62 -10.88
CA ILE A 492 -2.09 17.71 -12.12
C ILE A 492 -1.62 16.32 -12.56
N ALA A 493 -1.06 15.53 -11.64
CA ALA A 493 -0.61 14.17 -11.91
C ALA A 493 -1.77 13.26 -12.37
N TYR A 494 -2.93 13.38 -11.72
CA TYR A 494 -4.13 12.64 -12.10
C TYR A 494 -4.61 13.01 -13.51
N PHE A 495 -4.77 14.30 -13.84
CA PHE A 495 -5.22 14.72 -15.17
C PHE A 495 -4.25 14.30 -16.28
N PHE A 496 -2.94 14.38 -16.02
CA PHE A 496 -1.93 13.86 -16.92
C PHE A 496 -2.10 12.35 -17.17
N LEU A 497 -2.22 11.55 -16.12
CA LEU A 497 -2.39 10.10 -16.24
C LEU A 497 -3.70 9.74 -16.93
N TRP A 498 -4.79 10.45 -16.61
CA TRP A 498 -6.10 10.25 -17.21
C TRP A 498 -6.11 10.59 -18.71
N SER A 499 -5.47 11.68 -19.11
CA SER A 499 -5.28 12.02 -20.54
C SER A 499 -4.44 10.96 -21.27
N PHE A 500 -3.42 10.43 -20.59
CA PHE A 500 -2.60 9.35 -21.13
C PHE A 500 -3.38 8.04 -21.28
N THR A 501 -4.20 7.66 -20.29
CA THR A 501 -5.00 6.43 -20.35
C THR A 501 -6.04 6.51 -21.47
N TRP A 502 -6.70 7.67 -21.62
CA TRP A 502 -7.62 7.95 -22.71
C TRP A 502 -7.02 7.72 -24.10
N THR A 503 -5.81 8.23 -24.32
CA THR A 503 -5.19 8.27 -25.65
C THR A 503 -4.46 6.98 -26.00
N HIS A 504 -3.84 6.34 -25.01
CA HIS A 504 -2.92 5.25 -25.26
C HIS A 504 -3.39 3.90 -24.73
N ILE A 505 -4.28 3.82 -23.74
CA ILE A 505 -4.63 2.55 -23.07
C ILE A 505 -5.98 2.00 -23.53
N THR A 506 -6.94 2.85 -23.87
CA THR A 506 -8.29 2.42 -24.23
C THR A 506 -8.55 2.34 -25.74
N TYR A 507 -9.50 1.52 -26.15
CA TYR A 507 -10.10 1.50 -27.49
C TYR A 507 -11.33 2.39 -27.56
N ASN A 508 -11.51 3.10 -28.68
CA ASN A 508 -12.72 3.88 -29.00
C ASN A 508 -13.16 4.82 -27.85
N SER A 509 -12.23 5.64 -27.38
CA SER A 509 -12.43 6.54 -26.24
C SER A 509 -13.50 7.58 -26.56
N SER A 510 -14.46 7.76 -25.66
CA SER A 510 -15.57 8.70 -25.82
C SER A 510 -15.82 9.50 -24.54
N LEU A 511 -16.33 10.72 -24.64
CA LEU A 511 -16.72 11.51 -23.44
C LEU A 511 -17.93 10.91 -22.70
N LYS A 512 -18.55 9.87 -23.25
CA LYS A 512 -19.72 9.23 -22.67
C LYS A 512 -19.36 8.58 -21.33
N ASN A 513 -20.07 9.02 -20.29
CA ASN A 513 -19.96 8.62 -18.89
C ASN A 513 -18.78 9.17 -18.07
N VAL A 514 -17.93 10.02 -18.64
CA VAL A 514 -16.83 10.67 -17.90
C VAL A 514 -17.37 11.68 -16.89
N ILE A 515 -18.23 12.61 -17.34
CA ILE A 515 -18.84 13.63 -16.47
C ILE A 515 -19.66 13.00 -15.34
N PRO A 516 -20.57 12.02 -15.63
CA PRO A 516 -21.25 11.27 -14.57
C PRO A 516 -20.26 10.69 -13.56
N ASN A 517 -19.21 9.99 -14.01
CA ASN A 517 -18.19 9.41 -13.14
C ASN A 517 -17.49 10.47 -12.25
N PHE A 518 -17.17 11.65 -12.78
CA PHE A 518 -16.55 12.70 -11.98
C PHE A 518 -17.50 13.28 -10.91
N ILE A 519 -18.79 13.41 -11.22
CA ILE A 519 -19.82 13.84 -10.25
C ILE A 519 -19.90 12.86 -9.07
N PHE A 520 -19.68 11.56 -9.30
CA PHE A 520 -19.62 10.55 -8.23
C PHE A 520 -18.52 10.79 -7.20
N LEU A 521 -17.41 11.44 -7.59
CA LEU A 521 -16.36 11.80 -6.66
C LEU A 521 -16.70 13.09 -5.91
N LEU A 522 -17.22 14.09 -6.62
CA LEU A 522 -17.48 15.42 -6.05
C LEU A 522 -18.63 15.45 -5.04
N VAL A 523 -19.74 14.76 -5.32
CA VAL A 523 -20.94 14.82 -4.46
C VAL A 523 -20.65 14.34 -3.03
N PRO A 524 -20.00 13.18 -2.82
CA PRO A 524 -19.58 12.74 -1.48
C PRO A 524 -18.63 13.71 -0.80
N VAL A 525 -17.65 14.23 -1.54
CA VAL A 525 -16.65 15.16 -0.99
C VAL A 525 -17.30 16.43 -0.47
N ILE A 526 -18.20 17.03 -1.26
CA ILE A 526 -18.91 18.26 -0.88
C ILE A 526 -19.88 17.97 0.28
N SER A 527 -20.69 16.91 0.17
CA SER A 527 -21.67 16.54 1.20
C SER A 527 -21.01 16.29 2.55
N THR A 528 -19.92 15.52 2.58
CA THR A 528 -19.19 15.24 3.80
C THR A 528 -18.47 16.48 4.35
N SER A 529 -17.91 17.34 3.49
CA SER A 529 -17.27 18.59 3.95
C SER A 529 -18.29 19.52 4.60
N LEU A 530 -19.50 19.62 4.03
CA LEU A 530 -20.61 20.37 4.63
C LEU A 530 -21.07 19.74 5.95
N PHE A 531 -21.18 18.40 5.99
CA PHE A 531 -21.53 17.68 7.21
C PHE A 531 -20.50 17.91 8.33
N ILE A 532 -19.19 17.91 8.03
CA ILE A 532 -18.15 18.19 9.02
C ILE A 532 -18.28 19.62 9.57
N LYS A 533 -18.49 20.60 8.69
CA LYS A 533 -18.53 22.01 9.05
C LYS A 533 -19.78 22.39 9.86
N TYR A 534 -20.95 21.87 9.46
CA TYR A 534 -22.25 22.30 10.00
C TYR A 534 -22.95 21.25 10.87
N GLY A 535 -22.74 19.95 10.61
CA GLY A 535 -23.40 18.87 11.32
C GLY A 535 -22.58 18.33 12.49
N LEU A 536 -21.39 17.82 12.21
CA LEU A 536 -20.51 17.16 13.18
C LEU A 536 -20.14 18.09 14.34
N SER A 537 -19.98 19.39 14.07
CA SER A 537 -19.71 20.42 15.09
C SER A 537 -20.82 20.57 16.14
N GLN A 538 -22.05 20.15 15.84
CA GLN A 538 -23.16 20.15 16.80
C GLN A 538 -23.26 18.86 17.62
N PHE A 539 -22.74 17.75 17.11
CA PHE A 539 -22.88 16.42 17.72
C PHE A 539 -21.65 15.96 18.53
N ALA A 540 -20.44 16.28 18.09
CA ALA A 540 -19.22 15.87 18.77
C ALA A 540 -18.07 16.84 18.47
N LEU A 541 -17.71 17.67 19.45
CA LEU A 541 -16.55 18.58 19.36
C LEU A 541 -15.38 18.01 20.14
N ILE A 542 -14.25 17.87 19.47
CA ILE A 542 -12.96 17.64 20.12
C ILE A 542 -12.50 18.99 20.66
N LYS A 543 -12.66 19.21 21.97
CA LYS A 543 -12.18 20.42 22.64
C LYS A 543 -10.78 20.17 23.19
N ILE A 544 -9.84 20.99 22.74
CA ILE A 544 -8.48 21.02 23.25
C ILE A 544 -8.30 22.41 23.85
N ASN A 545 -8.24 22.46 25.18
CA ASN A 545 -8.10 23.70 25.93
C ASN A 545 -6.61 23.92 26.22
N ILE A 546 -6.13 25.09 25.83
CA ILE A 546 -4.76 25.54 26.13
C ILE A 546 -4.91 26.43 27.36
N ALA A 547 -4.44 25.97 28.52
CA ALA A 547 -4.51 26.70 29.78
C ALA A 547 -3.11 27.18 30.16
N THR A 548 -2.95 28.50 30.30
CA THR A 548 -1.76 29.12 30.90
C THR A 548 -1.89 29.07 32.41
N THR A 549 -0.98 28.38 33.09
CA THR A 549 -0.90 28.37 34.56
C THR A 549 -0.34 29.71 35.07
N GLU A 550 -0.62 30.07 36.32
CA GLU A 550 -0.19 31.34 36.95
C GLU A 550 1.34 31.57 36.94
N ALA A 551 2.14 30.51 36.69
CA ALA A 551 3.60 30.57 36.56
C ALA A 551 4.11 30.81 35.11
N GLY A 552 3.23 31.06 34.15
CA GLY A 552 3.60 31.25 32.73
C GLY A 552 3.83 29.95 31.95
N THR A 553 3.65 28.79 32.58
CA THR A 553 3.71 27.46 31.94
C THR A 553 2.43 27.14 31.18
N ILE A 554 2.55 26.57 29.99
CA ILE A 554 1.40 26.20 29.14
C ILE A 554 1.06 24.73 29.34
N SER A 555 -0.17 24.45 29.75
CA SER A 555 -0.69 23.09 29.86
C SER A 555 -1.77 22.86 28.79
N VAL A 556 -1.69 21.73 28.10
CA VAL A 556 -2.69 21.30 27.12
C VAL A 556 -3.60 20.27 27.77
N ILE A 557 -4.88 20.60 27.95
CA ILE A 557 -5.88 19.66 28.46
C ILE A 557 -6.69 19.18 27.26
N VAL A 558 -6.59 17.87 26.99
CA VAL A 558 -7.41 17.19 25.99
C VAL A 558 -8.57 16.53 26.70
N ASP A 559 -9.81 16.91 26.35
CA ASP A 559 -10.99 16.24 26.89
C ASP A 559 -10.99 14.77 26.46
N SER A 560 -11.07 13.86 27.43
CA SER A 560 -11.05 12.42 27.14
C SER A 560 -12.27 12.03 26.32
N ILE A 561 -12.04 11.54 25.10
CA ILE A 561 -13.11 11.03 24.22
C ILE A 561 -13.61 9.69 24.77
N SER A 562 -14.89 9.60 25.10
CA SER A 562 -15.48 8.40 25.68
C SER A 562 -15.67 7.30 24.63
N ILE A 563 -15.53 6.02 25.00
CA ILE A 563 -15.76 4.88 24.10
C ILE A 563 -17.11 4.96 23.35
N PRO A 564 -18.23 5.37 23.99
CA PRO A 564 -19.50 5.57 23.29
C PRO A 564 -19.44 6.59 22.16
N THR A 565 -18.66 7.67 22.30
CA THR A 565 -18.49 8.67 21.23
C THR A 565 -17.67 8.14 20.06
N ILE A 566 -16.69 7.26 20.30
CA ILE A 566 -15.96 6.58 19.22
C ILE A 566 -16.89 5.63 18.45
N VAL A 567 -17.71 4.87 19.18
CA VAL A 567 -18.69 3.95 18.58
C VAL A 567 -19.76 4.71 17.79
N SER A 568 -20.26 5.83 18.32
CA SER A 568 -21.24 6.67 17.60
C SER A 568 -20.63 7.31 16.35
N VAL A 569 -19.38 7.79 16.41
CA VAL A 569 -18.66 8.30 15.23
C VAL A 569 -18.42 7.21 14.20
N LEU A 570 -18.04 5.99 14.61
CA LEU A 570 -17.92 4.84 13.70
C LEU A 570 -19.26 4.50 13.04
N ALA A 571 -20.35 4.51 13.82
CA ALA A 571 -21.69 4.27 13.31
C ALA A 571 -22.12 5.38 12.33
N ILE A 572 -21.91 6.65 12.66
CA ILE A 572 -22.19 7.80 11.78
C ILE A 572 -21.35 7.72 10.51
N THR A 573 -20.07 7.37 10.61
CA THR A 573 -19.19 7.20 9.44
C THR A 573 -19.66 6.04 8.57
N GLY A 574 -20.09 4.92 9.16
CA GLY A 574 -20.70 3.79 8.45
C GLY A 574 -22.01 4.16 7.77
N ILE A 575 -22.89 4.88 8.48
CA ILE A 575 -24.21 5.31 7.99
C ILE A 575 -24.09 6.42 6.94
N THR A 576 -23.09 7.30 7.00
CA THR A 576 -22.86 8.33 5.97
C THR A 576 -22.20 7.75 4.72
N SER A 577 -21.32 6.76 4.89
CA SER A 577 -20.57 6.15 3.79
C SER A 577 -21.38 5.13 2.98
N LEU A 578 -22.32 4.40 3.59
CA LEU A 578 -23.19 3.40 2.91
C LEU A 578 -24.12 4.00 1.84
N PRO A 579 -24.87 5.08 2.09
CA PRO A 579 -25.68 5.79 1.11
C PRO A 579 -24.85 6.33 -0.06
N ILE A 580 -23.65 6.83 0.23
CA ILE A 580 -22.72 7.34 -0.77
C ILE A 580 -22.25 6.23 -1.72
N CYS A 581 -22.02 5.01 -1.23
CA CYS A 581 -21.58 3.88 -2.06
C CYS A 581 -22.71 3.15 -2.80
N ILE A 582 -23.96 3.21 -2.31
CA ILE A 582 -25.09 2.43 -2.86
C ILE A 582 -26.12 3.29 -3.59
N ILE A 583 -26.50 4.45 -3.03
CA ILE A 583 -27.58 5.30 -3.56
C ILE A 583 -27.10 6.08 -4.78
N LEU A 584 -25.89 6.64 -4.73
CA LEU A 584 -25.31 7.38 -5.85
C LEU A 584 -25.26 6.52 -7.12
N PRO A 585 -24.78 5.25 -7.09
CA PRO A 585 -24.77 4.41 -8.29
C PRO A 585 -26.16 4.10 -8.82
N LEU A 586 -27.17 4.05 -7.95
CA LEU A 586 -28.55 3.82 -8.33
C LEU A 586 -29.15 5.01 -9.10
N ILE A 587 -28.83 6.24 -8.70
CA ILE A 587 -29.39 7.47 -9.30
C ILE A 587 -28.80 7.72 -10.69
N PHE A 588 -27.47 7.69 -10.83
CA PHE A 588 -26.82 8.11 -12.08
C PHE A 588 -26.49 6.94 -13.04
N ARG A 589 -26.43 5.69 -12.54
CA ARG A 589 -26.24 4.49 -13.37
C ARG A 589 -27.06 3.30 -12.84
N PRO A 590 -28.40 3.35 -12.95
CA PRO A 590 -29.31 2.38 -12.32
C PRO A 590 -28.98 0.92 -12.67
N LYS A 591 -28.55 0.61 -13.90
CA LYS A 591 -28.15 -0.77 -14.27
C LYS A 591 -26.95 -1.31 -13.49
N ILE A 592 -26.00 -0.45 -13.13
CA ILE A 592 -24.82 -0.83 -12.33
C ILE A 592 -25.17 -0.83 -10.84
N GLY A 593 -25.92 0.17 -10.37
CA GLY A 593 -26.43 0.23 -8.99
C GLY A 593 -27.32 -0.97 -8.64
N LEU A 594 -28.25 -1.37 -9.51
CA LEU A 594 -29.08 -2.57 -9.32
C LEU A 594 -28.21 -3.82 -9.25
N ASN A 595 -27.20 -3.94 -10.10
CA ASN A 595 -26.34 -5.11 -10.14
C ASN A 595 -25.46 -5.22 -8.86
N ILE A 596 -25.09 -4.09 -8.25
CA ILE A 596 -24.42 -4.05 -6.94
C ILE A 596 -25.38 -4.59 -5.85
N ILE A 597 -26.63 -4.10 -5.82
CA ILE A 597 -27.62 -4.54 -4.82
C ILE A 597 -28.00 -6.01 -4.99
N VAL A 598 -28.26 -6.46 -6.22
CA VAL A 598 -28.65 -7.85 -6.54
C VAL A 598 -27.53 -8.85 -6.21
N ASN A 599 -26.27 -8.44 -6.28
CA ASN A 599 -25.13 -9.29 -5.94
C ASN A 599 -24.72 -9.23 -4.45
N LEU A 600 -25.37 -8.42 -3.61
CA LEU A 600 -25.15 -8.49 -2.16
C LEU A 600 -25.50 -9.90 -1.67
N PRO A 601 -24.69 -10.52 -0.77
CA PRO A 601 -24.86 -11.92 -0.39
C PRO A 601 -26.27 -12.24 0.10
N ILE A 602 -26.83 -11.34 0.91
CA ILE A 602 -28.16 -11.45 1.51
C ILE A 602 -29.26 -11.34 0.44
N VAL A 603 -29.15 -10.34 -0.43
CA VAL A 603 -30.13 -10.11 -1.52
C VAL A 603 -30.08 -11.25 -2.54
N LYS A 604 -28.89 -11.73 -2.88
CA LYS A 604 -28.69 -12.88 -3.77
C LYS A 604 -29.28 -14.15 -3.20
N GLN A 605 -29.13 -14.41 -1.89
CA GLN A 605 -29.78 -15.52 -1.21
C GLN A 605 -31.31 -15.39 -1.23
N ILE A 606 -31.84 -14.18 -1.02
CA ILE A 606 -33.29 -13.91 -1.08
C ILE A 606 -33.84 -14.13 -2.50
N ILE A 607 -33.15 -13.61 -3.52
CA ILE A 607 -33.55 -13.77 -4.92
C ILE A 607 -33.44 -15.24 -5.35
N GLN A 608 -32.37 -15.96 -4.96
CA GLN A 608 -32.26 -17.39 -5.24
C GLN A 608 -33.38 -18.18 -4.56
N LYS A 609 -33.69 -17.88 -3.28
CA LYS A 609 -34.78 -18.50 -2.53
C LYS A 609 -36.15 -18.20 -3.11
N ASN A 610 -36.38 -16.99 -3.62
CA ASN A 610 -37.63 -16.64 -4.30
C ASN A 610 -37.72 -17.26 -5.69
N SER A 611 -36.61 -17.35 -6.42
CA SER A 611 -36.57 -18.02 -7.72
C SER A 611 -36.78 -19.53 -7.62
N SER A 612 -36.27 -20.18 -6.56
CA SER A 612 -36.52 -21.59 -6.30
C SER A 612 -37.98 -21.81 -5.88
N LYS A 613 -38.54 -20.96 -5.02
CA LYS A 613 -39.97 -20.98 -4.68
C LYS A 613 -40.88 -20.78 -5.89
N LEU A 614 -40.53 -19.85 -6.79
CA LEU A 614 -41.27 -19.60 -8.04
C LEU A 614 -41.14 -20.76 -9.02
N LYS A 615 -39.98 -21.43 -9.10
CA LYS A 615 -39.82 -22.67 -9.87
C LYS A 615 -40.69 -23.78 -9.30
N ILE A 616 -40.65 -23.99 -7.98
CA ILE A 616 -41.48 -25.00 -7.29
C ILE A 616 -42.97 -24.70 -7.48
N ALA A 617 -43.40 -23.44 -7.34
CA ALA A 617 -44.78 -23.03 -7.59
C ALA A 617 -45.21 -23.30 -9.05
N ARG A 618 -44.33 -23.03 -10.03
CA ARG A 618 -44.59 -23.34 -11.44
C ARG A 618 -44.67 -24.85 -11.72
N PHE A 619 -43.90 -25.67 -10.99
CA PHE A 619 -43.98 -27.13 -11.11
C PHE A 619 -45.26 -27.69 -10.48
N ILE A 620 -45.69 -27.12 -9.35
CA ILE A 620 -46.98 -27.44 -8.71
C ILE A 620 -48.16 -27.02 -9.61
N ASP A 621 -48.13 -25.81 -10.17
CA ASP A 621 -49.16 -25.32 -11.10
C ASP A 621 -49.22 -26.14 -12.41
N ALA A 622 -48.11 -26.78 -12.80
CA ALA A 622 -48.03 -27.67 -13.96
C ALA A 622 -48.40 -29.14 -13.62
N GLY A 623 -48.80 -29.44 -12.37
CA GLY A 623 -49.18 -30.78 -11.95
C GLY A 623 -48.01 -31.77 -11.82
N ILE A 624 -46.77 -31.29 -11.75
CA ILE A 624 -45.56 -32.10 -11.64
C ILE A 624 -45.13 -32.14 -10.17
N ASN A 625 -45.04 -33.35 -9.60
CA ASN A 625 -44.70 -33.55 -8.20
C ASN A 625 -43.20 -33.30 -7.97
N ALA A 626 -42.86 -32.16 -7.37
CA ALA A 626 -41.48 -31.64 -7.30
C ALA A 626 -40.51 -32.49 -6.42
N GLU A 627 -41.02 -33.43 -5.63
CA GLU A 627 -40.20 -34.30 -4.77
C GLU A 627 -39.67 -35.55 -5.50
N GLU A 628 -40.35 -36.04 -6.54
CA GLU A 628 -39.93 -37.25 -7.27
C GLU A 628 -38.73 -36.98 -8.22
N GLU A 629 -38.64 -35.78 -8.79
CA GLU A 629 -37.55 -35.41 -9.72
C GLU A 629 -36.23 -35.02 -9.02
N SER A 630 -36.26 -34.65 -7.74
CA SER A 630 -35.03 -34.37 -6.98
C SER A 630 -34.20 -35.65 -6.80
N ASN A 631 -34.86 -36.78 -6.55
CA ASN A 631 -34.20 -38.07 -6.38
C ASN A 631 -33.74 -38.66 -7.72
N GLN A 632 -34.49 -38.44 -8.81
CA GLN A 632 -34.08 -38.87 -10.15
C GLN A 632 -32.90 -38.06 -10.70
N ASN A 633 -32.84 -36.74 -10.47
CA ASN A 633 -31.71 -35.94 -10.93
C ASN A 633 -30.40 -36.29 -10.21
N ASP A 634 -30.43 -36.62 -8.92
CA ASP A 634 -29.22 -37.06 -8.21
C ASP A 634 -28.76 -38.44 -8.69
N GLN A 635 -29.68 -39.34 -9.05
CA GLN A 635 -29.35 -40.64 -9.66
C GLN A 635 -28.81 -40.51 -11.10
N ILE A 636 -29.35 -39.59 -11.90
CA ILE A 636 -28.88 -39.31 -13.26
C ILE A 636 -27.52 -38.61 -13.24
N MET A 637 -27.30 -37.67 -12.30
CA MET A 637 -25.99 -37.04 -12.13
C MET A 637 -24.95 -38.05 -11.65
N LYS A 638 -25.31 -38.97 -10.75
CA LYS A 638 -24.42 -40.03 -10.30
C LYS A 638 -24.09 -41.02 -11.42
N SER A 639 -25.08 -41.43 -12.22
CA SER A 639 -24.83 -42.30 -13.38
C SER A 639 -24.04 -41.63 -14.50
N LEU A 640 -24.19 -40.31 -14.68
CA LEU A 640 -23.36 -39.53 -15.60
C LEU A 640 -21.93 -39.37 -15.08
N TYR A 641 -21.72 -39.20 -13.78
CA TYR A 641 -20.38 -39.19 -13.19
C TYR A 641 -19.72 -40.58 -13.29
N ASP A 642 -20.45 -41.65 -13.00
CA ASP A 642 -19.96 -43.03 -13.12
C ASP A 642 -19.65 -43.40 -14.59
N GLN A 643 -20.47 -42.94 -15.56
CA GLN A 643 -20.20 -43.09 -17.00
C GLN A 643 -19.02 -42.23 -17.49
N ILE A 644 -18.75 -41.08 -16.86
CA ILE A 644 -17.57 -40.26 -17.18
C ILE A 644 -16.30 -40.89 -16.58
N GLU A 645 -16.42 -41.58 -15.44
CA GLU A 645 -15.31 -42.28 -14.80
C GLU A 645 -14.95 -43.59 -15.53
N GLU A 646 -15.95 -44.38 -15.98
CA GLU A 646 -15.73 -45.56 -16.84
C GLU A 646 -15.18 -45.19 -18.24
N ASN A 647 -15.60 -44.07 -18.84
CA ASN A 647 -15.08 -43.63 -20.15
C ASN A 647 -13.65 -43.04 -20.09
N ASN A 648 -13.14 -42.70 -18.90
CA ASN A 648 -11.79 -42.16 -18.75
C ASN A 648 -10.70 -43.23 -18.61
N GLU A 649 -11.04 -44.53 -18.54
CA GLU A 649 -10.04 -45.61 -18.52
C GLU A 649 -9.68 -46.18 -19.91
N ILE A 650 -10.28 -45.72 -21.03
CA ILE A 650 -10.10 -46.35 -22.36
C ILE A 650 -9.42 -45.45 -23.43
N ILE A 651 -8.79 -44.32 -23.09
CA ILE A 651 -8.05 -43.52 -24.10
C ILE A 651 -6.56 -43.42 -23.76
N ASN A 652 -5.88 -44.57 -23.80
CA ASN A 652 -4.45 -44.65 -24.06
C ASN A 652 -4.24 -44.96 -25.55
N ASP A 653 -4.23 -43.93 -26.40
CA ASP A 653 -3.71 -44.09 -27.77
C ASP A 653 -2.94 -42.83 -28.18
N GLU A 654 -1.75 -42.70 -27.60
CA GLU A 654 -0.73 -41.66 -27.86
C GLU A 654 -0.33 -41.57 -29.35
N ASN A 655 -0.64 -42.59 -30.16
CA ASN A 655 -0.27 -42.67 -31.57
C ASN A 655 -1.21 -41.89 -32.53
N TYR A 656 -2.42 -41.51 -32.10
CA TYR A 656 -3.37 -40.82 -32.98
C TYR A 656 -3.16 -39.29 -33.02
N PHE A 657 -2.54 -38.72 -31.98
CA PHE A 657 -2.35 -37.27 -31.83
C PHE A 657 -1.15 -36.73 -32.62
N GLU A 658 -0.08 -37.52 -32.78
CA GLU A 658 1.15 -37.09 -33.48
C GLU A 658 0.97 -36.93 -35.00
N LYS A 659 -0.06 -37.54 -35.60
CA LYS A 659 -0.25 -37.55 -37.06
C LYS A 659 -0.86 -36.26 -37.62
N ARG A 660 -1.51 -35.41 -36.82
CA ARG A 660 -2.37 -34.32 -37.35
C ARG A 660 -1.87 -32.89 -37.13
N TYR A 661 -0.89 -32.66 -36.25
CA TYR A 661 -0.39 -31.31 -35.96
C TYR A 661 1.12 -31.17 -36.23
N LYS A 662 1.47 -30.96 -37.51
CA LYS A 662 2.80 -30.45 -37.90
C LYS A 662 2.75 -28.94 -38.11
N TYR A 663 3.04 -28.18 -37.05
CA TYR A 663 3.72 -26.89 -37.20
C TYR A 663 5.13 -27.05 -36.62
N LYS A 664 6.12 -27.24 -37.51
CA LYS A 664 7.54 -27.22 -37.13
C LYS A 664 7.94 -25.77 -36.87
N ASN A 665 8.06 -25.37 -35.60
CA ASN A 665 9.08 -24.38 -35.26
C ASN A 665 10.44 -25.07 -35.42
N THR A 666 11.32 -24.50 -36.23
CA THR A 666 12.71 -24.97 -36.32
C THR A 666 13.35 -24.81 -34.94
N PRO A 667 13.85 -25.90 -34.31
CA PRO A 667 14.61 -25.76 -33.09
C PRO A 667 15.88 -24.98 -33.42
N LYS A 668 16.17 -23.91 -32.67
CA LYS A 668 17.51 -23.35 -32.65
C LYS A 668 18.41 -24.37 -31.96
N VAL A 669 19.10 -25.16 -32.77
CA VAL A 669 20.15 -26.08 -32.30
C VAL A 669 21.34 -25.23 -31.89
N TYR A 670 21.62 -25.18 -30.59
CA TYR A 670 22.93 -24.75 -30.11
C TYR A 670 23.83 -25.97 -30.08
N THR A 671 24.77 -26.05 -31.00
CA THR A 671 25.88 -27.00 -30.92
C THR A 671 26.81 -26.55 -29.80
N LEU A 672 26.91 -27.35 -28.74
CA LEU A 672 28.02 -27.23 -27.81
C LEU A 672 29.29 -27.51 -28.62
N LYS A 673 30.19 -26.53 -28.74
CA LYS A 673 31.54 -26.80 -29.24
C LYS A 673 32.17 -27.84 -28.31
N PRO A 674 32.65 -28.98 -28.82
CA PRO A 674 33.37 -29.92 -27.99
C PRO A 674 34.64 -29.24 -27.49
N THR A 675 34.87 -29.38 -26.18
CA THR A 675 36.10 -29.05 -25.49
C THR A 675 37.29 -29.61 -26.25
N GLU A 676 38.29 -28.78 -26.55
CA GLU A 676 39.55 -29.21 -27.18
C GLU A 676 40.16 -30.35 -26.36
N THR A 677 40.07 -31.57 -26.87
CA THR A 677 40.83 -32.70 -26.38
C THR A 677 42.29 -32.48 -26.76
N THR A 678 43.11 -32.16 -25.76
CA THR A 678 44.57 -32.24 -25.84
C THR A 678 44.99 -33.63 -26.30
N VAL A 679 45.44 -33.73 -27.56
CA VAL A 679 46.04 -34.94 -28.12
C VAL A 679 47.42 -35.13 -27.49
N ALA A 680 47.56 -36.13 -26.62
CA ALA A 680 48.84 -36.62 -26.16
C ALA A 680 49.60 -37.27 -27.31
N LYS A 681 50.75 -36.68 -27.70
CA LYS A 681 51.71 -37.29 -28.61
C LYS A 681 52.40 -38.46 -27.90
N VAL A 682 52.11 -39.70 -28.31
CA VAL A 682 52.99 -40.85 -28.03
C VAL A 682 53.87 -41.06 -29.25
N LYS A 683 55.17 -40.77 -29.08
CA LYS A 683 56.24 -41.16 -30.00
C LYS A 683 56.49 -42.66 -29.83
N THR A 684 56.36 -43.44 -30.90
CA THR A 684 57.01 -44.75 -31.01
C THR A 684 58.22 -44.64 -31.92
N LYS A 685 59.39 -45.07 -31.41
CA LYS A 685 60.59 -45.31 -32.20
C LYS A 685 61.07 -46.72 -31.85
N LYS A 686 61.00 -47.58 -32.86
CA LYS A 686 61.35 -49.01 -32.93
C LYS A 686 60.46 -49.96 -32.16
#